data_AF-A0A9E2I7W0-F1
#
_entry.id   AF-A0A9E2I7W0-F1
#
_cell.length_a   1.000
_cell.length_b   1.000
_cell.length_c   1.000
_cell.angle_alpha   90.00
_cell.angle_beta   90.00
_cell.angle_gamma   90.00
#
_symmetry.space_group_name_H-M   'P 1'
#
loop_
_entity.id
_entity.type
_entity.pdbx_description
1 polymer ?
#
loop_
_entity_poly.entity_id
_entity_poly.type
_entity_poly.pdbx_seq_one_letter_code
_entity_poly.pdbx_strand_id
1 'polypeptide(L)'
;MNNKTIIISFLCLIATILGPQTLHAVSADDFNPNYIISDAEMQDKNTMDRSDISVFLEEKNSYLSTFKTSDWEGQHRTAADIIYRASQEHNINPKYLLVKLQKEQSLITDKTPTDNQLNGATGYGITDGCGWSCDMYLNNKGFGKQVDKAAGVIRWYYDHKGEESWIKQANNTYTIDGQRITPQSDATAFLYTYTPHIQGNQNFWLLWQNWFANQAYPDGTLLQALGEDTVYIIEDGKKRAFTTKVALNTRVDARRIITVPTTEINRYDTGHAISLANYSILKQGSKHYLLDFDTIRPFADAQTVRQLGYHPDEIIEVSTADIAHFTLGKTITAETDAPLGRLVRPEDGVLYYMKDDTIAPIVDDSMAEINFPYLDIEETSFAELGSKTLIDPVLFTDGTLILVKGYNSVYVIEHGKKRHIASEEVFNGLGYKWDQIIRISSMAGSIHQTGSPLYLDRTISKEPLIAQQPKGDEESENITTPQKTISSMQKTDTTKTVYTGPTFETDIDAYTIYDVKTDTILASKNADVVRPLASLTKVMTTYETIMQGLRVNTAGTYEAADHKAMYHYFRITEGEKIMYRDLLDAALVSSLNTPVRMLVDAVEEDEDVFIASLNTQAKEWGLNNTHFTSVTGERETTVGTANDYAYIFKKAMFQKTLKSYLSKTYYAYDEALDIDGKKHHYDYHSNELLERTDLPYKIEGSKTGYLPESGANLAMMITRPSDGKQFIVITLGNPEITKRFEEPDALVRWAIKTF
;
A
#
# COMPACT_ATOMS: atom_id res chain seq x y z
N MET A 1 -35.75 42.10 43.23
CA MET A 1 -36.67 40.96 43.01
C MET A 1 -36.41 40.40 41.62
N ASN A 2 -36.27 39.10 41.38
CA ASN A 2 -35.75 38.03 42.23
C ASN A 2 -35.27 36.88 41.31
N ASN A 3 -34.22 36.14 41.71
CA ASN A 3 -33.62 35.07 40.90
C ASN A 3 -34.53 33.84 40.70
N LYS A 4 -34.29 33.12 39.59
CA LYS A 4 -34.10 31.66 39.42
C LYS A 4 -34.08 31.37 37.91
N THR A 5 -33.04 30.86 37.25
CA THR A 5 -32.18 29.69 37.55
C THR A 5 -32.95 28.38 37.54
N ILE A 6 -32.88 27.65 36.43
CA ILE A 6 -33.03 26.19 36.39
C ILE A 6 -31.78 25.62 35.71
N ILE A 7 -31.15 24.69 36.40
CA ILE A 7 -29.98 23.92 35.98
C ILE A 7 -30.47 22.53 35.59
N ILE A 8 -29.95 21.94 34.52
CA ILE A 8 -29.93 20.48 34.35
C ILE A 8 -28.47 20.08 34.13
N SER A 9 -28.02 19.11 34.92
CA SER A 9 -26.59 18.86 35.16
C SER A 9 -25.99 17.79 34.25
N PHE A 10 -24.68 17.89 34.05
CA PHE A 10 -23.80 16.78 33.68
C PHE A 10 -24.00 15.56 34.60
N LEU A 11 -23.75 14.36 34.06
CA LEU A 11 -23.31 13.21 34.84
C LEU A 11 -21.93 12.78 34.33
N CYS A 12 -20.98 12.56 35.24
CA CYS A 12 -19.60 12.24 34.91
C CYS A 12 -19.29 10.73 35.03
N LEU A 13 -18.14 10.39 34.44
CA LEU A 13 -17.20 9.34 34.86
C LEU A 13 -17.48 7.88 34.44
N ILE A 14 -16.64 7.38 33.54
CA ILE A 14 -15.61 6.38 33.91
C ILE A 14 -14.28 6.87 33.34
N ALA A 15 -13.23 6.87 34.15
CA ALA A 15 -11.85 7.10 33.72
C ALA A 15 -11.13 5.75 33.58
N THR A 16 -10.46 5.53 32.45
CA THR A 16 -9.45 4.47 32.30
C THR A 16 -8.12 5.12 31.98
N ILE A 17 -7.12 4.82 32.82
CA ILE A 17 -5.77 5.38 32.72
C ILE A 17 -5.04 4.67 31.57
N LEU A 18 -4.68 5.42 30.53
CA LEU A 18 -3.60 5.11 29.61
C LEU A 18 -2.67 6.33 29.57
N GLY A 19 -1.36 6.10 29.55
CA GLY A 19 -0.35 7.15 29.65
C GLY A 19 -0.33 8.08 28.43
N PRO A 20 0.24 9.28 28.55
CA PRO A 20 0.26 10.25 27.46
C PRO A 20 1.23 9.79 26.35
N GLN A 21 0.68 9.26 25.26
CA GLN A 21 1.29 9.45 23.94
C GLN A 21 0.85 10.83 23.44
N THR A 22 1.75 11.81 23.49
CA THR A 22 1.49 13.15 22.94
C THR A 22 1.73 13.17 21.44
N LEU A 23 0.76 12.64 20.68
CA LEU A 23 0.46 13.21 19.37
C LEU A 23 -0.08 14.63 19.61
N HIS A 24 0.61 15.64 19.08
CA HIS A 24 0.14 17.02 19.19
C HIS A 24 -1.14 17.18 18.35
N ALA A 25 -2.27 17.42 19.02
CA ALA A 25 -3.49 17.86 18.35
C ALA A 25 -3.32 19.33 17.94
N VAL A 26 -3.69 19.66 16.70
CA VAL A 26 -3.71 21.05 16.19
C VAL A 26 -4.63 21.89 17.08
N SER A 27 -4.13 23.02 17.60
CA SER A 27 -4.93 23.86 18.49
C SER A 27 -5.89 24.76 17.71
N ALA A 28 -6.93 25.22 18.39
CA ALA A 28 -7.80 26.29 17.90
C ALA A 28 -7.04 27.63 17.71
N ASP A 29 -5.90 27.78 18.39
CA ASP A 29 -5.08 29.00 18.41
C ASP A 29 -4.35 29.28 17.09
N ASP A 30 -4.11 28.25 16.26
CA ASP A 30 -3.42 28.33 14.98
C ASP A 30 -4.34 28.77 13.81
N PHE A 31 -5.62 28.99 14.07
CA PHE A 31 -6.62 29.33 13.06
C PHE A 31 -6.45 30.77 12.53
N ASN A 32 -6.12 30.91 11.24
CA ASN A 32 -6.11 32.21 10.56
C ASN A 32 -7.47 32.49 9.88
N PRO A 33 -8.33 33.39 10.42
CA PRO A 33 -9.61 33.71 9.80
C PRO A 33 -9.49 34.47 8.47
N ASN A 34 -8.30 34.97 8.11
CA ASN A 34 -8.07 35.63 6.82
C ASN A 34 -7.66 34.66 5.70
N TYR A 35 -7.29 33.41 6.04
CA TYR A 35 -6.88 32.40 5.06
C TYR A 35 -7.20 31.00 5.57
N ILE A 36 -8.28 30.42 5.07
CA ILE A 36 -8.81 29.12 5.51
C ILE A 36 -8.42 28.01 4.53
N ILE A 37 -8.47 28.31 3.23
CA ILE A 37 -8.22 27.39 2.10
C ILE A 37 -7.90 28.22 0.86
N SER A 38 -7.02 27.75 -0.02
CA SER A 38 -6.71 28.42 -1.29
C SER A 38 -7.72 28.16 -2.41
N ASP A 39 -7.71 29.03 -3.42
CA ASP A 39 -8.49 28.85 -4.66
C ASP A 39 -8.06 27.65 -5.50
N ALA A 40 -6.81 27.23 -5.36
CA ALA A 40 -6.28 26.04 -6.00
C ALA A 40 -6.80 24.77 -5.31
N GLU A 41 -6.70 24.70 -3.97
CA GLU A 41 -7.24 23.58 -3.19
C GLU A 41 -8.74 23.44 -3.37
N MET A 42 -9.52 24.52 -3.32
CA MET A 42 -10.99 24.46 -3.44
C MET A 42 -11.47 23.90 -4.78
N GLN A 43 -10.74 24.16 -5.87
CA GLN A 43 -11.14 23.77 -7.22
C GLN A 43 -10.46 22.48 -7.73
N ASP A 44 -9.56 21.89 -6.96
CA ASP A 44 -8.89 20.65 -7.36
C ASP A 44 -9.78 19.42 -7.16
N LYS A 45 -10.59 19.15 -8.18
CA LYS A 45 -11.48 17.99 -8.27
C LYS A 45 -10.76 16.63 -8.37
N ASN A 46 -9.44 16.61 -8.55
CA ASN A 46 -8.67 15.38 -8.77
C ASN A 46 -7.94 14.89 -7.51
N THR A 47 -8.22 15.46 -6.34
CA THR A 47 -7.54 15.11 -5.08
C THR A 47 -8.04 13.82 -4.41
N MET A 48 -9.16 13.26 -4.88
CA MET A 48 -9.69 11.94 -4.50
C MET A 48 -10.51 11.38 -5.67
N ASP A 49 -10.32 10.11 -6.00
CA ASP A 49 -11.20 9.38 -6.92
C ASP A 49 -12.38 8.71 -6.18
N ARG A 50 -13.14 7.86 -6.89
CA ARG A 50 -14.29 7.12 -6.31
C ARG A 50 -13.89 6.16 -5.18
N SER A 51 -12.73 5.52 -5.33
CA SER A 51 -12.19 4.56 -4.38
C SER A 51 -11.66 5.29 -3.15
N ASP A 52 -10.91 6.37 -3.34
CA ASP A 52 -10.41 7.21 -2.25
C ASP A 52 -11.55 7.72 -1.36
N ILE A 53 -12.68 8.13 -1.96
CA ILE A 53 -13.86 8.59 -1.22
C ILE A 53 -14.56 7.44 -0.49
N SER A 54 -14.60 6.23 -1.07
CA SER A 54 -15.17 5.05 -0.40
C SER A 54 -14.35 4.69 0.84
N VAL A 55 -13.04 4.49 0.66
CA VAL A 55 -12.08 4.18 1.73
C VAL A 55 -12.14 5.22 2.85
N PHE A 56 -12.16 6.51 2.51
CA PHE A 56 -12.28 7.56 3.52
C PHE A 56 -13.59 7.48 4.33
N LEU A 57 -14.72 7.12 3.71
CA LEU A 57 -15.98 6.93 4.45
C LEU A 57 -15.98 5.65 5.30
N GLU A 58 -15.31 4.60 4.85
CA GLU A 58 -15.13 3.33 5.56
C GLU A 58 -14.22 3.49 6.79
N GLU A 59 -13.06 4.16 6.65
CA GLU A 59 -12.13 4.49 7.75
C GLU A 59 -12.79 5.32 8.86
N LYS A 60 -13.66 6.27 8.49
CA LYS A 60 -14.42 7.08 9.45
C LYS A 60 -15.60 6.31 10.06
N ASN A 61 -15.80 5.06 9.65
CA ASN A 61 -16.91 4.19 10.06
C ASN A 61 -18.26 4.88 9.82
N SER A 62 -18.38 5.56 8.67
CA SER A 62 -19.54 6.34 8.27
C SER A 62 -20.69 5.44 7.84
N TYR A 63 -21.93 5.82 8.16
CA TYR A 63 -23.10 5.30 7.46
C TYR A 63 -23.04 5.52 5.94
N LEU A 64 -22.39 6.60 5.49
CA LEU A 64 -22.28 6.92 4.07
C LEU A 64 -21.43 5.93 3.26
N SER A 65 -20.55 5.14 3.90
CA SER A 65 -19.74 4.10 3.23
C SER A 65 -20.59 3.15 2.39
N THR A 66 -21.71 2.68 2.96
CA THR A 66 -22.64 1.74 2.32
C THR A 66 -23.92 2.38 1.81
N PHE A 67 -24.16 3.66 2.13
CA PHE A 67 -25.37 4.39 1.77
C PHE A 67 -25.51 4.54 0.25
N LYS A 68 -26.70 4.20 -0.26
CA LYS A 68 -27.09 4.32 -1.67
C LYS A 68 -28.41 5.09 -1.78
N THR A 69 -28.51 6.01 -2.73
CA THR A 69 -29.67 6.89 -2.93
C THR A 69 -29.64 7.50 -4.35
N SER A 70 -30.70 8.20 -4.76
CA SER A 70 -30.69 8.98 -6.01
C SER A 70 -29.73 10.17 -5.97
N ASP A 71 -28.99 10.38 -7.07
CA ASP A 71 -28.24 11.59 -7.38
C ASP A 71 -29.17 12.73 -7.86
N TRP A 72 -28.59 13.84 -8.32
CA TRP A 72 -29.36 14.99 -8.83
C TRP A 72 -30.09 14.72 -10.16
N GLU A 73 -29.66 13.72 -10.93
CA GLU A 73 -30.33 13.22 -12.14
C GLU A 73 -31.39 12.14 -11.83
N GLY A 74 -31.55 11.77 -10.54
CA GLY A 74 -32.44 10.70 -10.08
C GLY A 74 -31.83 9.30 -10.11
N GLN A 75 -30.60 9.13 -10.59
CA GLN A 75 -29.93 7.82 -10.74
C GLN A 75 -29.47 7.28 -9.39
N HIS A 76 -29.73 6.00 -9.11
CA HIS A 76 -29.41 5.39 -7.83
C HIS A 76 -27.91 5.04 -7.74
N ARG A 77 -27.19 5.62 -6.77
CA ARG A 77 -25.73 5.61 -6.65
C ARG A 77 -25.27 5.49 -5.19
N THR A 78 -24.02 5.10 -4.96
CA THR A 78 -23.39 5.20 -3.63
C THR A 78 -23.14 6.65 -3.25
N ALA A 79 -23.02 6.95 -1.96
CA ALA A 79 -22.60 8.26 -1.49
C ALA A 79 -21.25 8.70 -2.11
N ALA A 80 -20.29 7.77 -2.22
CA ALA A 80 -18.99 8.02 -2.85
C ALA A 80 -19.11 8.41 -4.34
N ASP A 81 -19.94 7.73 -5.13
CA ASP A 81 -20.19 8.08 -6.55
C ASP A 81 -20.91 9.43 -6.67
N ILE A 82 -21.83 9.75 -5.76
CA ILE A 82 -22.50 11.05 -5.71
C ILE A 82 -21.51 12.19 -5.41
N ILE A 83 -20.65 12.03 -4.39
CA ILE A 83 -19.62 13.02 -4.01
C ILE A 83 -18.61 13.20 -5.15
N TYR A 84 -18.10 12.09 -5.69
CA TYR A 84 -17.18 12.12 -6.83
C TYR A 84 -17.79 12.85 -8.03
N ARG A 85 -19.01 12.48 -8.44
CA ARG A 85 -19.65 13.08 -9.63
C ARG A 85 -19.95 14.58 -9.42
N ALA A 86 -20.43 14.98 -8.25
CA ALA A 86 -20.66 16.41 -7.96
C ALA A 86 -19.35 17.21 -7.99
N SER A 87 -18.27 16.64 -7.45
CA SER A 87 -16.92 17.20 -7.57
C SER A 87 -16.46 17.35 -9.02
N GLN A 88 -16.65 16.32 -9.85
CA GLN A 88 -16.23 16.32 -11.26
C GLN A 88 -17.00 17.32 -12.13
N GLU A 89 -18.31 17.41 -11.93
CA GLU A 89 -19.23 18.29 -12.69
C GLU A 89 -18.94 19.77 -12.41
N HIS A 90 -18.83 20.14 -11.13
CA HIS A 90 -18.68 21.53 -10.70
C HIS A 90 -17.21 21.99 -10.58
N ASN A 91 -16.24 21.11 -10.83
CA ASN A 91 -14.81 21.38 -10.66
C ASN A 91 -14.50 21.89 -9.23
N ILE A 92 -14.98 21.16 -8.22
CA ILE A 92 -14.78 21.43 -6.80
C ILE A 92 -14.13 20.22 -6.13
N ASN A 93 -13.29 20.47 -5.15
CA ASN A 93 -12.52 19.44 -4.45
C ASN A 93 -13.42 18.47 -3.64
N PRO A 94 -13.29 17.14 -3.80
CA PRO A 94 -14.07 16.16 -3.04
C PRO A 94 -13.81 16.21 -1.52
N LYS A 95 -12.60 16.55 -1.08
CA LYS A 95 -12.24 16.78 0.33
C LYS A 95 -13.08 17.90 0.95
N TYR A 96 -13.38 18.96 0.18
CA TYR A 96 -14.27 20.04 0.65
C TYR A 96 -15.68 19.50 0.93
N LEU A 97 -16.24 18.69 0.01
CA LEU A 97 -17.57 18.10 0.19
C LEU A 97 -17.63 17.18 1.40
N LEU A 98 -16.57 16.40 1.65
CA LEU A 98 -16.45 15.54 2.84
C LEU A 98 -16.43 16.38 4.14
N VAL A 99 -15.60 17.43 4.23
CA VAL A 99 -15.63 18.35 5.39
C VAL A 99 -17.02 18.99 5.55
N LYS A 100 -17.68 19.35 4.45
CA LYS A 100 -18.99 20.01 4.49
C LYS A 100 -20.11 19.08 4.98
N LEU A 101 -20.11 17.81 4.58
CA LEU A 101 -21.01 16.77 5.09
C LEU A 101 -20.84 16.56 6.61
N GLN A 102 -19.61 16.63 7.11
CA GLN A 102 -19.33 16.53 8.55
C GLN A 102 -19.73 17.78 9.33
N LYS A 103 -19.24 18.96 8.93
CA LYS A 103 -19.59 20.24 9.55
C LYS A 103 -21.11 20.43 9.57
N GLU A 104 -21.76 19.96 8.50
CA GLU A 104 -23.18 19.99 8.16
C GLU A 104 -24.09 19.32 9.18
N GLN A 105 -23.94 18.01 9.17
CA GLN A 105 -24.89 17.05 9.71
C GLN A 105 -24.16 15.87 10.38
N SER A 106 -22.85 16.02 10.66
CA SER A 106 -21.94 15.00 11.22
C SER A 106 -21.85 13.70 10.41
N LEU A 107 -22.23 13.72 9.12
CA LEU A 107 -22.48 12.51 8.34
C LEU A 107 -21.25 11.65 8.06
N ILE A 108 -20.04 12.21 8.12
CA ILE A 108 -18.82 11.42 7.87
C ILE A 108 -18.51 10.51 9.06
N THR A 109 -18.84 10.90 10.29
CA THR A 109 -18.61 10.06 11.49
C THR A 109 -19.89 9.46 12.08
N ASP A 110 -21.07 9.84 11.59
CA ASP A 110 -22.35 9.31 12.06
C ASP A 110 -22.63 7.93 11.45
N LYS A 111 -22.99 6.98 12.32
CA LYS A 111 -23.30 5.58 12.00
C LYS A 111 -24.79 5.34 11.81
N THR A 112 -25.62 6.26 12.28
CA THR A 112 -27.08 6.15 12.32
C THR A 112 -27.75 7.50 12.04
N PRO A 113 -27.42 8.17 10.91
CA PRO A 113 -27.97 9.47 10.61
C PRO A 113 -29.48 9.39 10.32
N THR A 114 -30.21 10.39 10.79
CA THR A 114 -31.63 10.53 10.52
C THR A 114 -31.90 10.87 9.06
N ASP A 115 -33.11 10.56 8.58
CA ASP A 115 -33.58 11.01 7.26
C ASP A 115 -33.44 12.53 7.10
N ASN A 116 -33.61 13.33 8.15
CA ASN A 116 -33.44 14.78 8.07
C ASN A 116 -31.98 15.19 7.82
N GLN A 117 -31.02 14.54 8.48
CA GLN A 117 -29.59 14.73 8.19
C GLN A 117 -29.26 14.37 6.74
N LEU A 118 -29.74 13.22 6.24
CA LEU A 118 -29.51 12.82 4.84
C LEU A 118 -30.21 13.74 3.83
N ASN A 119 -31.39 14.27 4.19
CA ASN A 119 -32.17 15.16 3.33
C ASN A 119 -31.63 16.59 3.28
N GLY A 120 -30.99 17.06 4.35
CA GLY A 120 -30.29 18.35 4.45
C GLY A 120 -28.78 18.18 4.57
N ALA A 121 -28.19 17.16 3.91
CA ALA A 121 -26.82 16.68 4.12
C ALA A 121 -25.72 17.75 4.13
N THR A 122 -25.93 18.83 3.37
CA THR A 122 -24.99 19.95 3.26
C THR A 122 -25.60 21.26 3.73
N GLY A 123 -26.79 21.27 4.35
CA GLY A 123 -27.50 22.48 4.76
C GLY A 123 -27.99 23.36 3.60
N TYR A 124 -27.83 22.95 2.34
CA TYR A 124 -28.16 23.79 1.20
C TYR A 124 -29.66 24.07 1.13
N GLY A 125 -30.02 25.35 1.06
CA GLY A 125 -31.40 25.83 1.03
C GLY A 125 -32.00 26.15 2.40
N ILE A 126 -31.30 25.86 3.50
CA ILE A 126 -31.75 26.14 4.87
C ILE A 126 -31.22 27.53 5.27
N THR A 127 -32.12 28.43 5.69
CA THR A 127 -31.75 29.79 6.16
C THR A 127 -32.46 30.11 7.47
N ASP A 128 -31.91 31.02 8.27
CA ASP A 128 -32.44 31.37 9.61
C ASP A 128 -33.90 31.82 9.61
N GLY A 129 -34.41 32.36 8.49
CA GLY A 129 -35.78 32.86 8.37
C GLY A 129 -36.85 31.80 8.14
N CYS A 130 -36.50 30.62 7.58
CA CYS A 130 -37.47 29.57 7.24
C CYS A 130 -37.00 28.14 7.53
N GLY A 131 -35.74 27.92 7.91
CA GLY A 131 -35.17 26.63 8.28
C GLY A 131 -35.52 25.49 7.31
N TRP A 132 -36.04 24.40 7.87
CA TRP A 132 -36.47 23.21 7.14
C TRP A 132 -37.77 23.37 6.31
N SER A 133 -38.39 24.56 6.31
CA SER A 133 -39.56 24.88 5.48
C SER A 133 -39.25 25.85 4.32
N CYS A 134 -37.99 26.22 4.09
CA CYS A 134 -37.62 27.04 2.94
C CYS A 134 -37.88 26.29 1.61
N ASP A 135 -38.53 26.92 0.63
CA ASP A 135 -38.74 26.33 -0.71
C ASP A 135 -37.43 25.91 -1.39
N MET A 136 -36.35 26.67 -1.16
CA MET A 136 -35.01 26.34 -1.68
C MET A 136 -34.47 25.02 -1.09
N TYR A 137 -34.74 24.73 0.18
CA TYR A 137 -34.46 23.42 0.77
C TYR A 137 -35.41 22.35 0.24
N LEU A 138 -36.72 22.60 0.21
CA LEU A 138 -37.72 21.60 -0.22
C LEU A 138 -37.47 21.10 -1.66
N ASN A 139 -37.09 22.00 -2.57
CA ASN A 139 -36.76 21.66 -3.97
C ASN A 139 -35.44 20.88 -4.10
N ASN A 140 -34.48 21.12 -3.19
CA ASN A 140 -33.15 20.50 -3.16
C ASN A 140 -32.99 19.44 -2.05
N LYS A 141 -34.11 18.92 -1.54
CA LYS A 141 -34.16 17.90 -0.51
C LYS A 141 -33.60 16.57 -1.04
N GLY A 142 -32.75 15.93 -0.24
CA GLY A 142 -32.15 14.62 -0.52
C GLY A 142 -30.65 14.70 -0.80
N PHE A 143 -29.89 13.74 -0.26
CA PHE A 143 -28.42 13.72 -0.26
C PHE A 143 -27.79 14.03 -1.63
N GLY A 144 -28.27 13.39 -2.71
CA GLY A 144 -27.80 13.63 -4.08
C GLY A 144 -27.86 15.08 -4.52
N LYS A 145 -29.00 15.75 -4.27
CA LYS A 145 -29.19 17.18 -4.58
C LYS A 145 -28.43 18.09 -3.63
N GLN A 146 -28.32 17.73 -2.34
CA GLN A 146 -27.57 18.48 -1.35
C GLN A 146 -26.07 18.52 -1.68
N VAL A 147 -25.49 17.38 -2.08
CA VAL A 147 -24.07 17.28 -2.47
C VAL A 147 -23.80 18.00 -3.79
N ASP A 148 -24.65 17.80 -4.81
CA ASP A 148 -24.61 18.55 -6.07
C ASP A 148 -24.65 20.06 -5.84
N LYS A 149 -25.60 20.56 -5.05
CA LYS A 149 -25.78 22.00 -4.81
C LYS A 149 -24.68 22.60 -3.93
N ALA A 150 -24.06 21.82 -3.04
CA ALA A 150 -22.91 22.27 -2.26
C ALA A 150 -21.65 22.46 -3.13
N ALA A 151 -21.44 21.61 -4.14
CA ALA A 151 -20.39 21.83 -5.13
C ALA A 151 -20.77 22.99 -6.06
N GLY A 152 -21.98 22.94 -6.64
CA GLY A 152 -22.45 23.90 -7.62
C GLY A 152 -22.55 25.34 -7.12
N VAL A 153 -22.86 25.58 -5.83
CA VAL A 153 -22.90 26.95 -5.28
C VAL A 153 -21.51 27.58 -5.19
N ILE A 154 -20.47 26.80 -4.86
CA ILE A 154 -19.09 27.31 -4.82
C ILE A 154 -18.59 27.59 -6.25
N ARG A 155 -18.87 26.69 -7.20
CA ARG A 155 -18.60 26.95 -8.63
C ARG A 155 -19.32 28.21 -9.11
N TRP A 156 -20.61 28.34 -8.80
CA TRP A 156 -21.41 29.50 -9.16
C TRP A 156 -20.83 30.81 -8.58
N TYR A 157 -20.36 30.82 -7.33
CA TYR A 157 -19.66 31.99 -6.77
C TYR A 157 -18.39 32.37 -7.53
N TYR A 158 -17.57 31.41 -7.95
CA TYR A 158 -16.41 31.70 -8.80
C TYR A 158 -16.79 32.31 -10.14
N ASP A 159 -17.88 31.81 -10.73
CA ASP A 159 -18.28 32.18 -12.08
C ASP A 159 -18.98 33.54 -12.12
N HIS A 160 -19.59 33.98 -11.00
CA HIS A 160 -20.37 35.23 -10.88
C HIS A 160 -19.72 36.26 -9.92
N LYS A 161 -18.47 36.03 -9.46
CA LYS A 161 -17.75 36.98 -8.60
C LYS A 161 -17.55 38.30 -9.34
N GLY A 162 -18.12 39.38 -8.79
CA GLY A 162 -18.13 40.71 -9.41
C GLY A 162 -19.45 41.09 -10.09
N GLU A 163 -20.35 40.14 -10.36
CA GLU A 163 -21.71 40.43 -10.82
C GLU A 163 -22.63 40.79 -9.63
N GLU A 164 -22.44 40.08 -8.51
CA GLU A 164 -23.30 40.15 -7.33
C GLU A 164 -22.55 40.71 -6.11
N SER A 165 -23.02 41.84 -5.58
CA SER A 165 -22.33 42.60 -4.52
C SER A 165 -22.32 41.93 -3.14
N TRP A 166 -23.14 40.89 -2.92
CA TRP A 166 -23.20 40.12 -1.68
C TRP A 166 -22.24 38.93 -1.66
N ILE A 167 -21.71 38.52 -2.82
CA ILE A 167 -20.63 37.53 -2.91
C ILE A 167 -19.35 38.19 -2.40
N LYS A 168 -18.79 37.67 -1.31
CA LYS A 168 -17.52 38.17 -0.77
C LYS A 168 -16.37 37.71 -1.67
N GLN A 169 -15.35 38.55 -1.79
CA GLN A 169 -14.21 38.36 -2.68
C GLN A 169 -12.91 38.55 -1.90
N ALA A 170 -11.81 38.00 -2.43
CA ALA A 170 -10.47 38.19 -1.89
C ALA A 170 -10.10 39.69 -1.79
N ASN A 171 -9.21 40.02 -0.85
CA ASN A 171 -8.64 41.34 -0.59
C ASN A 171 -9.63 42.45 -0.15
N ASN A 172 -10.93 42.19 -0.16
CA ASN A 172 -11.93 43.07 0.44
C ASN A 172 -12.07 42.81 1.95
N THR A 173 -12.24 43.87 2.75
CA THR A 173 -12.43 43.70 4.20
C THR A 173 -13.90 43.70 4.58
N TYR A 174 -14.32 42.67 5.31
CA TYR A 174 -15.68 42.47 5.82
C TYR A 174 -15.70 42.48 7.35
N THR A 175 -16.83 42.85 7.94
CA THR A 175 -17.07 42.67 9.38
C THR A 175 -17.79 41.33 9.58
N ILE A 176 -17.13 40.36 10.23
CA ILE A 176 -17.68 39.03 10.54
C ILE A 176 -17.57 38.83 12.06
N ASP A 177 -18.67 38.47 12.73
CA ASP A 177 -18.76 38.35 14.20
C ASP A 177 -18.12 39.53 14.97
N GLY A 178 -18.22 40.75 14.42
CA GLY A 178 -17.65 41.98 14.98
C GLY A 178 -16.16 42.21 14.70
N GLN A 179 -15.44 41.25 14.10
CA GLN A 179 -14.03 41.37 13.71
C GLN A 179 -13.87 41.79 12.24
N ARG A 180 -12.77 42.47 11.92
CA ARG A 180 -12.42 42.82 10.53
C ARG A 180 -11.64 41.67 9.90
N ILE A 181 -12.23 41.00 8.93
CA ILE A 181 -11.63 39.90 8.17
C ILE A 181 -11.39 40.34 6.73
N THR A 182 -10.18 40.11 6.22
CA THR A 182 -9.79 40.37 4.83
C THR A 182 -9.37 39.03 4.20
N PRO A 183 -10.30 38.29 3.56
CA PRO A 183 -9.98 37.01 2.94
C PRO A 183 -8.85 37.14 1.92
N GLN A 184 -7.83 36.28 2.01
CA GLN A 184 -6.67 36.29 1.12
C GLN A 184 -6.87 35.43 -0.15
N SER A 185 -7.98 34.67 -0.22
CA SER A 185 -8.41 33.87 -1.37
C SER A 185 -9.92 34.00 -1.58
N ASP A 186 -10.40 33.80 -2.81
CA ASP A 186 -11.84 33.84 -3.09
C ASP A 186 -12.53 32.64 -2.43
N ALA A 187 -11.90 31.47 -2.36
CA ALA A 187 -12.36 30.31 -1.60
C ALA A 187 -12.65 30.65 -0.13
N THR A 188 -11.71 31.33 0.55
CA THR A 188 -11.90 31.81 1.93
C THR A 188 -13.06 32.83 1.99
N ALA A 189 -13.18 33.73 1.01
CA ALA A 189 -14.28 34.67 0.94
C ALA A 189 -15.64 33.98 0.72
N PHE A 190 -15.69 32.91 -0.08
CA PHE A 190 -16.89 32.13 -0.34
C PHE A 190 -17.33 31.30 0.86
N LEU A 191 -16.39 30.78 1.67
CA LEU A 191 -16.70 30.22 2.98
C LEU A 191 -17.39 31.24 3.89
N TYR A 192 -16.96 32.51 3.90
CA TYR A 192 -17.66 33.60 4.60
C TYR A 192 -18.91 34.15 3.88
N THR A 193 -19.10 33.83 2.59
CA THR A 193 -20.34 34.12 1.85
C THR A 193 -21.43 33.12 2.26
N TYR A 194 -21.05 31.84 2.36
CA TYR A 194 -21.94 30.75 2.71
C TYR A 194 -22.19 30.62 4.23
N THR A 195 -21.15 30.72 5.05
CA THR A 195 -21.21 30.71 6.53
C THR A 195 -20.59 32.01 7.06
N PRO A 196 -21.38 33.06 7.34
CA PRO A 196 -20.88 34.36 7.76
C PRO A 196 -20.47 34.42 9.25
N HIS A 197 -19.78 33.38 9.74
CA HIS A 197 -19.33 33.24 11.13
C HIS A 197 -17.88 32.72 11.20
N ILE A 198 -17.09 33.27 12.12
CA ILE A 198 -15.71 32.87 12.38
C ILE A 198 -15.67 31.46 12.96
N GLN A 199 -16.48 31.17 13.99
CA GLN A 199 -16.49 29.84 14.62
C GLN A 199 -16.87 28.71 13.66
N GLY A 200 -17.85 28.95 12.78
CA GLY A 200 -18.26 27.96 11.78
C GLY A 200 -17.13 27.64 10.80
N ASN A 201 -16.31 28.64 10.46
CA ASN A 201 -15.18 28.48 9.57
C ASN A 201 -13.92 27.93 10.26
N GLN A 202 -13.73 28.22 11.54
CA GLN A 202 -12.73 27.54 12.37
C GLN A 202 -13.02 26.04 12.47
N ASN A 203 -14.29 25.65 12.61
CA ASN A 203 -14.69 24.24 12.60
C ASN A 203 -14.44 23.56 11.24
N PHE A 204 -14.64 24.28 10.12
CA PHE A 204 -14.25 23.78 8.80
C PHE A 204 -12.73 23.57 8.72
N TRP A 205 -11.94 24.57 9.13
CA TRP A 205 -10.49 24.52 9.11
C TRP A 205 -9.93 23.38 9.97
N LEU A 206 -10.40 23.22 11.20
CA LEU A 206 -9.99 22.13 12.09
C LEU A 206 -10.28 20.75 11.46
N LEU A 207 -11.44 20.55 10.84
CA LEU A 207 -11.77 19.30 10.15
C LEU A 207 -10.87 19.08 8.92
N TRP A 208 -10.58 20.13 8.14
CA TRP A 208 -9.67 20.07 6.99
C TRP A 208 -8.24 19.70 7.42
N GLN A 209 -7.69 20.38 8.44
CA GLN A 209 -6.34 20.13 8.94
C GLN A 209 -6.22 18.69 9.48
N ASN A 210 -7.12 18.28 10.36
CA ASN A 210 -7.12 16.95 10.99
C ASN A 210 -7.27 15.78 10.00
N TRP A 211 -7.79 16.02 8.80
CA TRP A 211 -8.04 14.97 7.81
C TRP A 211 -7.11 15.01 6.61
N PHE A 212 -6.60 16.19 6.23
CA PHE A 212 -5.96 16.38 4.93
C PHE A 212 -4.66 17.20 4.93
N ALA A 213 -4.25 17.83 6.04
CA ALA A 213 -3.03 18.67 6.07
C ALA A 213 -1.76 17.98 6.61
N ASN A 214 -1.88 16.76 7.13
CA ASN A 214 -0.76 15.99 7.65
C ASN A 214 -0.07 15.16 6.57
N GLN A 215 0.74 15.82 5.73
CA GLN A 215 1.85 15.17 5.03
C GLN A 215 3.17 15.76 5.51
N ALA A 216 3.70 15.15 6.58
CA ALA A 216 5.12 15.21 6.85
C ALA A 216 5.86 14.39 5.78
N TYR A 217 7.07 14.84 5.43
CA TYR A 217 8.06 13.97 4.80
C TYR A 217 8.31 12.78 5.73
N PRO A 218 8.38 11.55 5.20
CA PRO A 218 8.65 10.37 6.01
C PRO A 218 9.95 10.50 6.80
N ASP A 219 10.00 9.90 7.98
CA ASP A 219 11.21 9.88 8.78
C ASP A 219 12.40 9.27 7.98
N GLY A 220 13.61 9.76 8.26
CA GLY A 220 14.81 9.47 7.46
C GLY A 220 14.92 10.25 6.13
N THR A 221 13.96 11.12 5.81
CA THR A 221 14.08 12.03 4.65
C THR A 221 15.10 13.14 4.93
N LEU A 222 15.94 13.44 3.95
CA LEU A 222 16.93 14.52 4.00
C LEU A 222 16.44 15.75 3.23
N LEU A 223 16.24 16.86 3.92
CA LEU A 223 15.77 18.12 3.34
C LEU A 223 16.87 19.20 3.38
N GLN A 224 16.96 20.00 2.34
CA GLN A 224 17.82 21.18 2.25
C GLN A 224 17.01 22.36 1.71
N ALA A 225 17.13 23.53 2.33
CA ALA A 225 16.45 24.73 1.85
C ALA A 225 17.11 25.27 0.57
N LEU A 226 16.30 25.75 -0.38
CA LEU A 226 16.80 26.31 -1.64
C LEU A 226 17.75 27.50 -1.39
N GLY A 227 19.04 27.32 -1.70
CA GLY A 227 20.07 28.33 -1.52
C GLY A 227 20.74 28.34 -0.13
N GLU A 228 20.46 27.35 0.73
CA GLU A 228 21.12 27.18 2.03
C GLU A 228 21.98 25.90 2.05
N ASP A 229 23.13 25.93 2.74
CA ASP A 229 24.02 24.77 2.88
C ASP A 229 23.57 23.75 3.96
N THR A 230 22.63 24.14 4.83
CA THR A 230 22.19 23.30 5.96
C THR A 230 21.29 22.17 5.49
N VAL A 231 21.71 20.94 5.74
CA VAL A 231 20.92 19.72 5.54
C VAL A 231 20.25 19.34 6.85
N TYR A 232 18.98 18.95 6.78
CA TYR A 232 18.18 18.47 7.90
C TYR A 232 17.76 17.02 7.63
N ILE A 233 17.78 16.17 8.65
CA ILE A 233 17.03 14.90 8.65
C ILE A 233 15.69 15.11 9.37
N ILE A 234 14.62 14.51 8.86
CA ILE A 234 13.31 14.47 9.51
C ILE A 234 13.21 13.18 10.34
N GLU A 235 12.96 13.32 11.64
CA GLU A 235 12.81 12.22 12.61
C GLU A 235 11.83 12.64 13.72
N ASP A 236 10.88 11.77 14.08
CA ASP A 236 9.82 12.00 15.07
C ASP A 236 9.08 13.34 14.86
N GLY A 237 8.84 13.70 13.60
CA GLY A 237 8.19 14.98 13.23
C GLY A 237 9.06 16.24 13.46
N LYS A 238 10.36 16.08 13.73
CA LYS A 238 11.32 17.17 13.94
C LYS A 238 12.37 17.22 12.85
N LYS A 239 12.88 18.41 12.56
CA LYS A 239 14.09 18.62 11.75
C LYS A 239 15.33 18.64 12.64
N ARG A 240 16.34 17.84 12.31
CA ARG A 240 17.65 17.86 12.97
C ARG A 240 18.71 18.31 11.98
N ALA A 241 19.31 19.49 12.22
CA ALA A 241 20.31 20.06 11.33
C ALA A 241 21.67 19.35 11.47
N PHE A 242 22.28 18.93 10.36
CA PHE A 242 23.69 18.56 10.33
C PHE A 242 24.55 19.83 10.32
N THR A 243 25.32 20.07 11.39
CA THR A 243 26.14 21.30 11.48
C THR A 243 27.54 21.14 10.88
N THR A 244 27.96 19.92 10.55
CA THR A 244 29.22 19.65 9.86
C THR A 244 29.02 18.62 8.74
N LYS A 245 29.78 18.78 7.65
CA LYS A 245 29.76 17.84 6.51
C LYS A 245 30.26 16.44 6.88
N VAL A 246 31.10 16.34 7.93
CA VAL A 246 31.58 15.05 8.45
C VAL A 246 30.46 14.32 9.21
N ALA A 247 29.68 15.04 10.02
CA ALA A 247 28.50 14.48 10.69
C ALA A 247 27.43 13.98 9.72
N LEU A 248 27.21 14.71 8.60
CA LEU A 248 26.36 14.27 7.50
C LEU A 248 26.88 12.96 6.87
N ASN A 249 28.10 13.01 6.32
CA ASN A 249 28.66 11.90 5.54
C ASN A 249 28.86 10.61 6.35
N THR A 250 29.03 10.69 7.68
CA THR A 250 29.21 9.50 8.54
C THR A 250 27.89 8.87 9.01
N ARG A 251 26.74 9.46 8.67
CA ARG A 251 25.42 8.91 9.01
C ARG A 251 24.54 8.59 7.81
N VAL A 252 24.62 9.35 6.72
CA VAL A 252 23.65 9.27 5.62
C VAL A 252 24.29 9.50 4.24
N ASP A 253 23.66 8.93 3.21
CA ASP A 253 24.03 9.20 1.82
C ASP A 253 23.50 10.57 1.35
N ALA A 254 24.42 11.51 1.12
CA ALA A 254 24.10 12.85 0.64
C ALA A 254 23.41 12.90 -0.74
N ARG A 255 23.43 11.81 -1.54
CA ARG A 255 22.67 11.74 -2.82
C ARG A 255 21.16 11.78 -2.60
N ARG A 256 20.68 11.30 -1.43
CA ARG A 256 19.28 11.32 -1.00
C ARG A 256 18.75 12.72 -0.62
N ILE A 257 19.59 13.76 -0.59
CA ILE A 257 19.15 15.12 -0.23
C ILE A 257 18.13 15.65 -1.25
N ILE A 258 17.01 16.13 -0.73
CA ILE A 258 15.91 16.76 -1.47
C ILE A 258 15.95 18.26 -1.19
N THR A 259 16.02 19.07 -2.25
CA THR A 259 15.98 20.54 -2.12
C THR A 259 14.54 21.03 -2.14
N VAL A 260 14.12 21.74 -1.09
CA VAL A 260 12.74 22.22 -0.89
C VAL A 260 12.72 23.71 -0.54
N PRO A 261 11.58 24.40 -0.69
CA PRO A 261 11.40 25.75 -0.15
C PRO A 261 11.59 25.77 1.38
N THR A 262 12.17 26.84 1.93
CA THR A 262 12.36 27.00 3.39
C THR A 262 11.05 26.90 4.17
N THR A 263 9.90 27.18 3.56
CA THR A 263 8.57 26.99 4.16
C THR A 263 8.28 25.55 4.53
N GLU A 264 8.68 24.56 3.72
CA GLU A 264 8.48 23.14 4.04
C GLU A 264 9.30 22.72 5.24
N ILE A 265 10.57 23.13 5.30
CA ILE A 265 11.43 22.89 6.46
C ILE A 265 10.87 23.59 7.71
N ASN A 266 10.20 24.73 7.57
CA ASN A 266 9.58 25.44 8.69
C ASN A 266 8.28 24.81 9.22
N ARG A 267 7.74 23.75 8.60
CA ARG A 267 6.64 22.93 9.16
C ARG A 267 7.08 22.05 10.34
N TYR A 268 8.39 21.78 10.47
CA TYR A 268 8.94 20.87 11.49
C TYR A 268 9.51 21.62 12.69
N ASP A 269 9.22 21.10 13.88
CA ASP A 269 9.87 21.51 15.12
C ASP A 269 11.38 21.25 15.07
N THR A 270 12.18 22.08 15.73
CA THR A 270 13.64 21.93 15.71
C THR A 270 14.09 20.90 16.76
N GLY A 271 14.65 19.79 16.28
CA GLY A 271 15.29 18.77 17.11
C GLY A 271 16.75 19.09 17.43
N HIS A 272 17.41 18.19 18.17
CA HIS A 272 18.83 18.34 18.49
C HIS A 272 19.69 18.21 17.22
N ALA A 273 20.49 19.25 16.97
CA ALA A 273 21.40 19.31 15.82
C ALA A 273 22.53 18.26 15.93
N ILE A 274 22.92 17.71 14.78
CA ILE A 274 23.92 16.65 14.65
C ILE A 274 25.26 17.29 14.26
N SER A 275 26.15 17.42 15.25
CA SER A 275 27.45 18.09 15.09
C SER A 275 28.64 17.14 15.01
N LEU A 276 28.56 16.01 15.70
CA LEU A 276 29.63 15.02 15.84
C LEU A 276 29.54 13.95 14.75
N ALA A 277 30.71 13.54 14.23
CA ALA A 277 30.82 12.45 13.28
C ALA A 277 30.48 11.11 13.96
N ASN A 278 29.74 10.24 13.28
CA ASN A 278 29.45 8.91 13.79
C ASN A 278 30.73 8.10 14.02
N TYR A 279 30.72 7.20 14.99
CA TYR A 279 31.88 6.40 15.42
C TYR A 279 33.08 7.20 15.97
N SER A 280 32.90 8.49 16.28
CA SER A 280 33.90 9.28 17.00
C SER A 280 34.13 8.76 18.42
N ILE A 281 35.38 8.84 18.90
CA ILE A 281 35.70 8.65 20.32
C ILE A 281 35.56 9.99 21.02
N LEU A 282 34.65 10.07 21.99
CA LEU A 282 34.35 11.27 22.77
C LEU A 282 34.99 11.16 24.16
N LYS A 283 35.45 12.27 24.72
CA LYS A 283 36.05 12.32 26.06
C LYS A 283 35.46 13.42 26.91
N GLN A 284 35.05 13.06 28.12
CA GLN A 284 34.45 13.96 29.12
C GLN A 284 35.26 13.85 30.41
N GLY A 285 36.27 14.71 30.57
CA GLY A 285 37.19 14.67 31.71
C GLY A 285 38.06 13.40 31.67
N SER A 286 37.78 12.43 32.55
CA SER A 286 38.47 11.13 32.56
C SER A 286 37.73 10.01 31.82
N LYS A 287 36.45 10.20 31.49
CA LYS A 287 35.62 9.19 30.83
C LYS A 287 35.75 9.29 29.31
N HIS A 288 35.72 8.14 28.64
CA HIS A 288 35.69 8.04 27.19
C HIS A 288 34.42 7.31 26.76
N TYR A 289 33.90 7.65 25.58
CA TYR A 289 32.72 7.04 24.98
C TYR A 289 32.95 6.83 23.48
N LEU A 290 32.36 5.78 22.90
CA LEU A 290 32.18 5.66 21.46
C LEU A 290 30.81 6.24 21.10
N LEU A 291 30.74 7.13 20.10
CA LEU A 291 29.47 7.59 19.53
C LEU A 291 28.96 6.57 18.50
N ASP A 292 27.75 6.06 18.70
CA ASP A 292 27.11 5.01 17.91
C ASP A 292 25.69 5.50 17.55
N PHE A 293 25.62 6.27 16.47
CA PHE A 293 24.50 7.16 16.10
C PHE A 293 24.07 8.04 17.28
N ASP A 294 22.84 7.90 17.80
CA ASP A 294 22.37 8.70 18.95
C ASP A 294 22.56 7.99 20.30
N THR A 295 23.44 6.99 20.33
CA THR A 295 23.89 6.31 21.54
C THR A 295 25.35 6.64 21.84
N ILE A 296 25.68 6.91 23.10
CA ILE A 296 27.06 6.95 23.59
C ILE A 296 27.37 5.69 24.40
N ARG A 297 28.38 4.94 23.99
CA ARG A 297 28.82 3.70 24.65
C ARG A 297 30.05 3.99 25.50
N PRO A 298 29.97 3.96 26.85
CA PRO A 298 31.13 4.28 27.69
C PRO A 298 32.20 3.20 27.59
N PHE A 299 33.48 3.57 27.54
CA PHE A 299 34.57 2.62 27.76
C PHE A 299 34.78 2.39 29.25
N ALA A 300 35.10 1.15 29.63
CA ALA A 300 35.38 0.78 31.01
C ALA A 300 36.57 1.57 31.59
N ASP A 301 37.62 1.78 30.78
CA ASP A 301 38.76 2.62 31.11
C ASP A 301 39.48 3.16 29.85
N ALA A 302 40.47 4.02 30.06
CA ALA A 302 41.28 4.60 28.99
C ALA A 302 42.36 3.64 28.42
N GLN A 303 42.55 2.46 29.02
CA GLN A 303 43.44 1.43 28.47
C GLN A 303 42.71 0.64 27.38
N THR A 304 41.43 0.35 27.60
CA THR A 304 40.51 -0.30 26.64
C THR A 304 40.49 0.44 25.30
N VAL A 305 40.38 1.79 25.34
CA VAL A 305 40.45 2.65 24.14
C VAL A 305 41.73 2.41 23.34
N ARG A 306 42.89 2.26 24.00
CA ARG A 306 44.18 2.02 23.35
C ARG A 306 44.32 0.58 22.85
N GLN A 307 43.79 -0.39 23.59
CA GLN A 307 43.84 -1.81 23.21
C GLN A 307 43.00 -2.11 21.97
N LEU A 308 41.89 -1.39 21.78
CA LEU A 308 41.04 -1.45 20.59
C LEU A 308 41.59 -0.61 19.41
N GLY A 309 42.79 -0.03 19.54
CA GLY A 309 43.54 0.56 18.42
C GLY A 309 43.25 2.03 18.11
N TYR A 310 42.34 2.70 18.83
CA TYR A 310 42.00 4.10 18.58
C TYR A 310 43.17 5.05 18.85
N HIS A 311 43.44 5.98 17.94
CA HIS A 311 44.55 6.90 18.06
C HIS A 311 44.20 8.08 18.98
N PRO A 312 45.10 8.55 19.86
CA PRO A 312 44.80 9.66 20.79
C PRO A 312 44.33 10.96 20.10
N ASP A 313 44.78 11.22 18.88
CA ASP A 313 44.41 12.41 18.11
C ASP A 313 42.99 12.33 17.50
N GLU A 314 42.35 11.15 17.53
CA GLU A 314 40.96 10.93 17.10
C GLU A 314 39.94 11.22 18.23
N ILE A 315 40.43 11.51 19.44
CA ILE A 315 39.60 11.73 20.63
C ILE A 315 39.08 13.17 20.67
N ILE A 316 37.76 13.33 20.57
CA ILE A 316 37.06 14.61 20.64
C ILE A 316 36.74 14.92 22.11
N GLU A 317 37.33 15.99 22.66
CA GLU A 317 36.96 16.51 23.98
C GLU A 317 35.54 17.14 23.93
N VAL A 318 34.68 16.73 24.86
CA VAL A 318 33.27 17.14 24.93
C VAL A 318 32.87 17.53 26.37
N SER A 319 31.97 18.50 26.48
CA SER A 319 31.36 18.89 27.76
C SER A 319 30.19 17.96 28.13
N THR A 320 29.70 18.09 29.37
CA THR A 320 28.47 17.39 29.79
C THR A 320 27.25 17.78 28.97
N ALA A 321 27.17 19.03 28.47
CA ALA A 321 26.04 19.49 27.68
C ALA A 321 26.03 18.87 26.28
N ASP A 322 27.21 18.71 25.67
CA ASP A 322 27.37 18.19 24.31
C ASP A 322 26.87 16.75 24.18
N ILE A 323 26.96 15.95 25.26
CA ILE A 323 26.55 14.55 25.27
C ILE A 323 25.26 14.25 26.06
N ALA A 324 24.64 15.27 26.68
CA ALA A 324 23.47 15.08 27.54
C ALA A 324 22.20 14.56 26.83
N HIS A 325 22.16 14.67 25.50
CA HIS A 325 21.01 14.29 24.67
C HIS A 325 21.14 12.88 24.05
N PHE A 326 22.30 12.23 24.17
CA PHE A 326 22.51 10.88 23.67
C PHE A 326 22.02 9.81 24.66
N THR A 327 21.53 8.70 24.14
CA THR A 327 21.18 7.51 24.92
C THR A 327 22.45 6.84 25.46
N LEU A 328 22.47 6.39 26.71
CA LEU A 328 23.63 5.67 27.25
C LEU A 328 23.56 4.17 26.90
N GLY A 329 24.52 3.68 26.13
CA GLY A 329 24.59 2.30 25.64
C GLY A 329 25.40 1.33 26.53
N LYS A 330 25.55 0.09 26.05
CA LYS A 330 26.41 -0.94 26.68
C LYS A 330 27.85 -0.44 26.84
N THR A 331 28.45 -0.72 28.00
CA THR A 331 29.86 -0.42 28.28
C THR A 331 30.77 -1.28 27.41
N ILE A 332 31.82 -0.68 26.85
CA ILE A 332 32.86 -1.35 26.06
C ILE A 332 34.02 -1.73 27.00
N THR A 333 34.41 -3.00 26.94
CA THR A 333 35.47 -3.63 27.73
C THR A 333 36.56 -4.17 26.80
N ALA A 334 37.69 -4.64 27.34
CA ALA A 334 38.74 -5.26 26.52
C ALA A 334 38.27 -6.57 25.86
N GLU A 335 37.22 -7.19 26.41
CA GLU A 335 36.57 -8.41 25.96
C GLU A 335 35.35 -8.14 25.04
N THR A 336 35.02 -6.88 24.75
CA THR A 336 33.91 -6.54 23.86
C THR A 336 34.31 -6.77 22.41
N ASP A 337 33.74 -7.82 21.81
CA ASP A 337 33.95 -8.18 20.41
C ASP A 337 33.19 -7.25 19.45
N ALA A 338 33.78 -6.95 18.30
CA ALA A 338 33.23 -6.10 17.23
C ALA A 338 32.38 -4.90 17.72
N PRO A 339 32.92 -3.94 18.50
CA PRO A 339 32.13 -2.84 19.09
C PRO A 339 31.52 -1.87 18.05
N LEU A 340 32.11 -1.79 16.85
CA LEU A 340 31.58 -1.06 15.68
C LEU A 340 30.66 -1.94 14.80
N GLY A 341 30.65 -3.24 15.06
CA GLY A 341 30.05 -4.28 14.22
C GLY A 341 30.96 -4.74 13.08
N ARG A 342 30.70 -5.95 12.57
CA ARG A 342 31.33 -6.59 11.40
C ARG A 342 30.26 -7.27 10.55
N LEU A 343 30.47 -7.34 9.24
CA LEU A 343 29.68 -8.18 8.35
C LEU A 343 30.38 -9.52 8.20
N VAL A 344 29.68 -10.61 8.49
CA VAL A 344 30.27 -11.95 8.49
C VAL A 344 29.41 -12.95 7.74
N ARG A 345 30.05 -13.85 6.98
CA ARG A 345 29.41 -14.90 6.19
C ARG A 345 30.03 -16.26 6.56
N PRO A 346 29.27 -17.21 7.13
CA PRO A 346 29.74 -18.57 7.44
C PRO A 346 29.56 -19.47 6.21
N GLU A 347 29.89 -20.75 6.37
CA GLU A 347 30.02 -21.71 5.26
C GLU A 347 28.70 -22.04 4.52
N ASP A 348 27.53 -21.64 5.03
CA ASP A 348 26.23 -21.78 4.33
C ASP A 348 25.89 -20.59 3.40
N GLY A 349 26.66 -19.50 3.46
CA GLY A 349 26.48 -18.29 2.65
C GLY A 349 25.51 -17.24 3.21
N VAL A 350 24.85 -17.47 4.36
CA VAL A 350 23.94 -16.49 4.97
C VAL A 350 24.73 -15.32 5.56
N LEU A 351 24.43 -14.10 5.15
CA LEU A 351 25.12 -12.92 5.67
C LEU A 351 24.55 -12.52 7.05
N TYR A 352 25.42 -12.15 7.99
CA TYR A 352 25.07 -11.67 9.31
C TYR A 352 25.77 -10.34 9.64
N TYR A 353 25.07 -9.45 10.34
CA TYR A 353 25.71 -8.35 11.07
C TYR A 353 26.01 -8.83 12.50
N MET A 354 27.28 -8.91 12.86
CA MET A 354 27.74 -9.23 14.22
C MET A 354 28.10 -7.95 14.95
N LYS A 355 27.62 -7.77 16.19
CA LYS A 355 28.02 -6.68 17.08
C LYS A 355 27.95 -7.14 18.53
N ASP A 356 28.99 -6.87 19.32
CA ASP A 356 29.12 -7.32 20.71
C ASP A 356 28.89 -8.85 20.86
N ASP A 357 27.88 -9.22 21.65
CA ASP A 357 27.39 -10.55 21.97
C ASP A 357 26.23 -11.01 21.06
N THR A 358 25.91 -10.26 19.99
CA THR A 358 24.74 -10.49 19.13
C THR A 358 25.07 -10.69 17.65
N ILE A 359 24.19 -11.43 16.95
CA ILE A 359 24.18 -11.57 15.48
C ILE A 359 22.76 -11.34 14.94
N ALA A 360 22.64 -10.52 13.89
CA ALA A 360 21.40 -10.24 13.17
C ALA A 360 21.50 -10.78 11.73
N PRO A 361 20.56 -11.63 11.26
CA PRO A 361 20.54 -12.07 9.87
C PRO A 361 20.37 -10.89 8.89
N ILE A 362 21.04 -10.97 7.75
CA ILE A 362 20.82 -10.10 6.59
C ILE A 362 20.21 -10.95 5.48
N VAL A 363 18.94 -10.67 5.14
CA VAL A 363 18.16 -11.50 4.21
C VAL A 363 18.44 -11.19 2.72
N ASP A 364 19.15 -10.10 2.43
CA ASP A 364 19.47 -9.61 1.10
C ASP A 364 20.71 -8.70 1.21
N ASP A 365 21.76 -8.99 0.43
CA ASP A 365 23.06 -8.30 0.51
C ASP A 365 22.94 -6.77 0.34
N SER A 366 21.91 -6.27 -0.36
CA SER A 366 21.66 -4.83 -0.47
C SER A 366 21.42 -4.13 0.88
N MET A 367 20.94 -4.84 1.90
CA MET A 367 20.81 -4.31 3.27
C MET A 367 22.17 -4.01 3.89
N ALA A 368 23.18 -4.85 3.62
CA ALA A 368 24.55 -4.58 4.03
C ALA A 368 25.12 -3.37 3.29
N GLU A 369 24.96 -3.31 1.96
CA GLU A 369 25.42 -2.20 1.12
C GLU A 369 24.84 -0.84 1.56
N ILE A 370 23.58 -0.81 2.00
CA ILE A 370 22.86 0.42 2.38
C ILE A 370 23.11 0.81 3.84
N ASN A 371 22.98 -0.12 4.78
CA ASN A 371 23.07 0.19 6.20
C ASN A 371 24.52 0.25 6.70
N PHE A 372 25.43 -0.47 6.04
CA PHE A 372 26.82 -0.64 6.48
C PHE A 372 27.83 -0.43 5.32
N PRO A 373 27.75 0.67 4.53
CA PRO A 373 28.57 0.90 3.32
C PRO A 373 30.09 1.02 3.58
N TYR A 374 30.53 0.92 4.83
CA TYR A 374 31.93 1.01 5.26
C TYR A 374 32.47 -0.30 5.84
N LEU A 375 31.66 -1.37 5.89
CA LEU A 375 32.08 -2.69 6.37
C LEU A 375 32.29 -3.63 5.17
N ASP A 376 33.45 -4.27 5.12
CA ASP A 376 33.69 -5.39 4.21
C ASP A 376 33.03 -6.66 4.75
N ILE A 377 32.65 -7.59 3.86
CA ILE A 377 32.14 -8.92 4.24
C ILE A 377 33.32 -9.83 4.54
N GLU A 378 33.36 -10.38 5.75
CA GLU A 378 34.40 -11.30 6.22
C GLU A 378 33.89 -12.75 6.25
N GLU A 379 34.68 -13.70 5.74
CA GLU A 379 34.38 -15.14 5.89
C GLU A 379 34.62 -15.58 7.34
N THR A 380 33.69 -16.34 7.91
CA THR A 380 33.73 -16.87 9.29
C THR A 380 33.35 -18.36 9.33
N SER A 381 33.21 -18.92 10.54
CA SER A 381 32.69 -20.28 10.74
C SER A 381 31.48 -20.28 11.66
N PHE A 382 30.58 -21.26 11.48
CA PHE A 382 29.46 -21.48 12.41
C PHE A 382 29.87 -21.58 13.89
N ALA A 383 31.09 -22.03 14.19
CA ALA A 383 31.59 -22.14 15.55
C ALA A 383 31.79 -20.78 16.23
N GLU A 384 32.13 -19.73 15.47
CA GLU A 384 32.23 -18.35 15.95
C GLU A 384 30.83 -17.80 16.27
N LEU A 385 29.89 -17.99 15.33
CA LEU A 385 28.49 -17.55 15.45
C LEU A 385 27.73 -18.25 16.57
N GLY A 386 27.98 -19.53 16.82
CA GLY A 386 27.29 -20.33 17.85
C GLY A 386 27.53 -19.86 19.30
N SER A 387 28.45 -18.92 19.52
CA SER A 387 28.68 -18.25 20.81
C SER A 387 27.82 -17.00 21.03
N LYS A 388 27.12 -16.53 19.98
CA LYS A 388 26.40 -15.25 19.93
C LYS A 388 24.90 -15.43 20.10
N THR A 389 24.24 -14.37 20.57
CA THR A 389 22.78 -14.30 20.67
C THR A 389 22.18 -13.88 19.34
N LEU A 390 21.37 -14.74 18.74
CA LEU A 390 20.60 -14.41 17.53
C LEU A 390 19.49 -13.41 17.88
N ILE A 391 19.42 -12.30 17.13
CA ILE A 391 18.38 -11.27 17.23
C ILE A 391 17.61 -11.13 15.90
N ASP A 392 16.61 -10.26 15.88
CA ASP A 392 15.79 -10.01 14.69
C ASP A 392 16.64 -9.57 13.48
N PRO A 393 16.22 -9.89 12.23
CA PRO A 393 16.95 -9.50 11.03
C PRO A 393 17.18 -8.00 10.89
N VAL A 394 18.26 -7.63 10.21
CA VAL A 394 18.54 -6.25 9.82
C VAL A 394 17.43 -5.76 8.88
N LEU A 395 16.79 -4.65 9.24
CA LEU A 395 15.84 -3.92 8.39
C LEU A 395 16.55 -2.79 7.65
N PHE A 396 16.07 -2.39 6.47
CA PHE A 396 16.53 -1.14 5.85
C PHE A 396 16.28 0.05 6.78
N THR A 397 17.19 1.03 6.75
CA THR A 397 17.05 2.30 7.48
C THR A 397 15.92 3.17 6.92
N ASP A 398 15.36 4.04 7.76
CA ASP A 398 14.27 4.94 7.40
C ASP A 398 14.67 5.93 6.27
N GLY A 399 13.68 6.39 5.51
CA GLY A 399 13.81 7.17 4.28
C GLY A 399 14.40 6.41 3.09
N THR A 400 14.72 5.11 3.22
CA THR A 400 15.24 4.30 2.10
C THR A 400 14.16 4.02 1.09
N LEU A 401 14.43 4.32 -0.19
CA LEU A 401 13.52 4.06 -1.30
C LEU A 401 13.76 2.66 -1.88
N ILE A 402 12.74 1.83 -1.85
CA ILE A 402 12.81 0.45 -2.34
C ILE A 402 11.77 0.18 -3.44
N LEU A 403 12.15 -0.65 -4.40
CA LEU A 403 11.25 -1.34 -5.31
C LEU A 403 11.49 -2.83 -5.11
N VAL A 404 10.45 -3.53 -4.67
CA VAL A 404 10.53 -4.98 -4.47
C VAL A 404 10.47 -5.65 -5.86
N LYS A 405 11.44 -6.51 -6.19
CA LYS A 405 11.45 -7.27 -7.46
C LYS A 405 10.14 -8.05 -7.60
N GLY A 406 9.43 -7.86 -8.71
CA GLY A 406 8.06 -8.35 -8.92
C GLY A 406 6.94 -7.40 -8.48
N TYR A 407 7.24 -6.18 -8.03
CA TYR A 407 6.21 -5.19 -7.72
C TYR A 407 6.50 -3.91 -8.51
N ASN A 408 5.46 -3.35 -9.15
CA ASN A 408 5.53 -2.04 -9.81
C ASN A 408 5.29 -0.87 -8.84
N SER A 409 5.26 -1.16 -7.53
CA SER A 409 5.10 -0.21 -6.44
C SER A 409 6.46 0.21 -5.88
N VAL A 410 6.66 1.52 -5.75
CA VAL A 410 7.80 2.09 -5.02
C VAL A 410 7.36 2.32 -3.57
N TYR A 411 8.22 2.00 -2.61
CA TYR A 411 7.99 2.25 -1.20
C TYR A 411 9.12 3.09 -0.61
N VAL A 412 8.81 3.82 0.45
CA VAL A 412 9.81 4.37 1.37
C VAL A 412 9.71 3.63 2.69
N ILE A 413 10.85 3.42 3.35
CA ILE A 413 10.89 2.84 4.69
C ILE A 413 10.69 3.93 5.74
N GLU A 414 9.82 3.67 6.72
CA GLU A 414 9.56 4.56 7.85
C GLU A 414 9.21 3.73 9.09
N HIS A 415 9.93 3.93 10.20
CA HIS A 415 9.88 3.12 11.41
C HIS A 415 9.93 1.61 11.13
N GLY A 416 10.79 1.20 10.20
CA GLY A 416 10.90 -0.20 9.74
C GLY A 416 9.71 -0.74 8.93
N LYS A 417 8.70 0.08 8.60
CA LYS A 417 7.58 -0.28 7.72
C LYS A 417 7.82 0.19 6.30
N LYS A 418 7.33 -0.56 5.30
CA LYS A 418 7.28 -0.11 3.90
C LYS A 418 5.99 0.68 3.66
N ARG A 419 6.11 1.95 3.29
CA ARG A 419 4.97 2.83 2.95
C ARG A 419 4.90 3.02 1.44
N HIS A 420 3.79 2.64 0.83
CA HIS A 420 3.61 2.71 -0.62
C HIS A 420 3.53 4.17 -1.07
N ILE A 421 4.35 4.57 -2.04
CA ILE A 421 4.25 5.88 -2.69
C ILE A 421 3.18 5.77 -3.77
N ALA A 422 2.01 6.35 -3.54
CA ALA A 422 0.78 5.97 -4.26
C ALA A 422 0.79 6.25 -5.78
N SER A 423 1.67 7.12 -6.27
CA SER A 423 1.89 7.30 -7.71
C SER A 423 3.26 7.92 -8.01
N GLU A 424 3.65 7.88 -9.28
CA GLU A 424 4.77 8.66 -9.83
C GLU A 424 4.63 10.17 -9.54
N GLU A 425 3.42 10.71 -9.51
CA GLU A 425 3.19 12.12 -9.15
C GLU A 425 3.56 12.39 -7.69
N VAL A 426 3.23 11.48 -6.77
CA VAL A 426 3.65 11.57 -5.36
C VAL A 426 5.17 11.46 -5.25
N PHE A 427 5.78 10.51 -5.95
CA PHE A 427 7.23 10.30 -5.94
C PHE A 427 7.99 11.55 -6.38
N ASN A 428 7.62 12.10 -7.54
CA ASN A 428 8.23 13.31 -8.10
C ASN A 428 7.89 14.56 -7.28
N GLY A 429 6.67 14.66 -6.74
CA GLY A 429 6.21 15.81 -5.96
C GLY A 429 6.85 15.91 -4.56
N LEU A 430 7.22 14.78 -3.97
CA LEU A 430 8.09 14.72 -2.78
C LEU A 430 9.58 14.93 -3.13
N GLY A 431 9.93 15.19 -4.39
CA GLY A 431 11.31 15.43 -4.81
C GLY A 431 12.24 14.22 -4.71
N TYR A 432 11.69 13.01 -4.57
CA TYR A 432 12.47 11.78 -4.66
C TYR A 432 13.02 11.59 -6.08
N LYS A 433 14.14 10.88 -6.20
CA LYS A 433 14.88 10.70 -7.46
C LYS A 433 14.90 9.23 -7.82
N TRP A 434 14.54 8.90 -9.07
CA TRP A 434 14.36 7.52 -9.53
C TRP A 434 15.62 6.66 -9.48
N ASP A 435 16.80 7.29 -9.51
CA ASP A 435 18.10 6.63 -9.39
C ASP A 435 18.47 6.22 -7.95
N GLN A 436 17.71 6.68 -6.95
CA GLN A 436 17.87 6.30 -5.54
C GLN A 436 17.00 5.10 -5.13
N ILE A 437 16.20 4.55 -6.05
CA ILE A 437 15.33 3.39 -5.79
C ILE A 437 16.18 2.11 -5.85
N ILE A 438 16.31 1.43 -4.71
CA ILE A 438 17.01 0.13 -4.66
C ILE A 438 16.06 -1.02 -5.00
N ARG A 439 16.51 -1.91 -5.90
CA ARG A 439 15.74 -3.10 -6.33
C ARG A 439 16.04 -4.31 -5.47
N ILE A 440 15.19 -4.58 -4.48
CA ILE A 440 15.37 -5.59 -3.44
C ILE A 440 14.64 -6.90 -3.76
N SER A 441 15.01 -8.03 -3.15
CA SER A 441 14.25 -9.28 -3.28
C SER A 441 12.85 -9.21 -2.63
N SER A 442 11.96 -10.13 -3.01
CA SER A 442 10.65 -10.27 -2.37
C SER A 442 10.77 -10.66 -0.89
N MET A 443 11.81 -11.42 -0.51
CA MET A 443 12.10 -11.75 0.89
C MET A 443 12.48 -10.49 1.69
N ALA A 444 13.40 -9.67 1.18
CA ALA A 444 13.72 -8.36 1.75
C ALA A 444 12.49 -7.47 1.88
N GLY A 445 11.62 -7.44 0.86
CA GLY A 445 10.35 -6.72 0.92
C GLY A 445 9.35 -7.28 1.92
N SER A 446 9.44 -8.55 2.32
CA SER A 446 8.46 -9.22 3.18
C SER A 446 8.70 -9.03 4.68
N ILE A 447 9.96 -8.84 5.11
CA ILE A 447 10.28 -8.60 6.53
C ILE A 447 9.85 -7.20 7.01
N HIS A 448 9.60 -6.28 6.08
CA HIS A 448 8.98 -4.98 6.36
C HIS A 448 7.45 -5.07 6.36
N GLN A 449 6.83 -4.77 7.51
CA GLN A 449 5.38 -4.60 7.62
C GLN A 449 4.90 -3.47 6.69
N THR A 450 3.72 -3.62 6.09
CA THR A 450 3.13 -2.54 5.27
C THR A 450 2.60 -1.42 6.18
N GLY A 451 3.02 -0.18 5.92
CA GLY A 451 2.45 1.03 6.51
C GLY A 451 1.48 1.74 5.56
N SER A 452 0.75 2.73 6.07
CA SER A 452 -0.19 3.53 5.28
C SER A 452 0.49 4.16 4.06
N PRO A 453 -0.16 4.25 2.89
CA PRO A 453 0.42 4.90 1.71
C PRO A 453 0.78 6.37 1.94
N LEU A 454 1.53 6.92 0.99
CA LEU A 454 1.82 8.34 0.82
C LEU A 454 1.07 8.85 -0.41
N TYR A 455 0.39 9.98 -0.25
CA TYR A 455 -0.33 10.70 -1.30
C TYR A 455 0.38 12.04 -1.55
N LEU A 456 -0.16 12.91 -2.42
CA LEU A 456 0.39 14.25 -2.66
C LEU A 456 -0.43 15.33 -1.97
N ASP A 457 0.23 16.18 -1.17
CA ASP A 457 -0.26 17.45 -0.66
C ASP A 457 0.05 18.54 -1.70
N ARG A 458 -0.98 18.96 -2.44
CA ARG A 458 -0.85 19.96 -3.53
C ARG A 458 -0.72 21.41 -3.03
N THR A 459 -0.39 21.63 -1.76
CA THR A 459 0.21 22.90 -1.30
C THR A 459 1.72 22.99 -1.61
N ILE A 460 2.40 21.87 -1.90
CA ILE A 460 3.82 21.85 -2.25
C ILE A 460 4.02 22.18 -3.74
N SER A 461 4.25 23.48 -4.00
CA SER A 461 4.79 24.10 -5.23
C SER A 461 4.28 23.63 -6.61
N LYS A 462 3.41 24.46 -7.22
CA LYS A 462 3.36 24.58 -8.69
C LYS A 462 4.54 25.41 -9.21
N GLU A 463 5.71 24.80 -9.41
CA GLU A 463 6.66 25.22 -10.45
C GLU A 463 7.67 24.09 -10.73
N PRO A 464 7.97 23.75 -12.00
CA PRO A 464 8.88 22.68 -12.32
C PRO A 464 10.33 23.07 -12.02
N LEU A 465 11.03 22.25 -11.24
CA LEU A 465 12.47 22.38 -11.01
C LEU A 465 13.25 22.16 -12.33
N ILE A 466 13.58 23.26 -13.02
CA ILE A 466 14.46 23.23 -14.18
C ILE A 466 15.88 22.87 -13.71
N ALA A 467 16.35 21.68 -14.10
CA ALA A 467 17.75 21.31 -13.96
C ALA A 467 18.62 22.24 -14.81
N GLN A 468 19.33 23.17 -14.16
CA GLN A 468 20.34 24.00 -14.82
C GLN A 468 21.60 23.15 -15.08
N GLN A 469 21.71 22.58 -16.27
CA GLN A 469 23.02 22.14 -16.77
C GLN A 469 23.88 23.37 -17.11
N PRO A 470 25.19 23.36 -16.80
CA PRO A 470 26.12 24.40 -17.25
C PRO A 470 26.19 24.43 -18.77
N LYS A 471 26.19 25.64 -19.37
CA LYS A 471 26.55 25.80 -20.79
C LYS A 471 28.05 25.53 -20.98
N GLY A 472 28.36 24.72 -21.98
CA GLY A 472 29.73 24.46 -22.44
C GLY A 472 29.73 23.84 -23.83
N ASP A 473 29.60 24.72 -24.83
CA ASP A 473 30.09 24.71 -26.22
C ASP A 473 30.06 23.44 -27.12
N GLU A 474 30.11 23.71 -28.42
CA GLU A 474 29.83 22.79 -29.53
C GLU A 474 30.95 21.74 -29.75
N GLU A 475 30.58 20.51 -30.09
CA GLU A 475 30.89 19.92 -31.41
C GLU A 475 30.11 18.62 -31.66
N SER A 476 29.86 18.32 -32.94
CA SER A 476 29.00 17.22 -33.40
C SER A 476 29.80 16.02 -33.91
N GLU A 477 29.32 14.79 -33.70
CA GLU A 477 29.35 13.77 -34.76
C GLU A 477 28.32 12.63 -34.56
N ASN A 478 27.89 12.02 -35.68
CA ASN A 478 26.76 11.08 -35.76
C ASN A 478 27.15 9.62 -35.48
N ILE A 479 26.32 8.87 -34.74
CA ILE A 479 26.13 7.42 -34.96
C ILE A 479 24.63 7.04 -34.83
N THR A 480 24.15 6.18 -35.73
CA THR A 480 22.77 5.70 -35.87
C THR A 480 22.71 4.17 -35.65
N THR A 481 21.61 3.47 -35.37
CA THR A 481 20.13 3.68 -35.27
C THR A 481 19.54 2.45 -34.50
N PRO A 482 18.22 2.24 -34.30
CA PRO A 482 17.03 3.11 -34.34
C PRO A 482 16.10 2.99 -33.10
N GLN A 483 15.29 4.01 -32.85
CA GLN A 483 14.21 4.00 -31.85
C GLN A 483 13.00 3.20 -32.35
N LYS A 484 12.43 2.27 -31.56
CA LYS A 484 11.20 1.55 -31.90
C LYS A 484 10.10 1.85 -30.87
N THR A 485 9.21 2.76 -31.25
CA THR A 485 8.08 3.25 -30.45
C THR A 485 7.08 2.12 -30.17
N ILE A 486 6.75 1.87 -28.90
CA ILE A 486 5.55 1.09 -28.54
C ILE A 486 4.37 2.06 -28.50
N SER A 487 3.37 1.79 -29.35
CA SER A 487 2.22 2.65 -29.56
C SER A 487 1.20 2.55 -28.42
N SER A 488 0.51 3.67 -28.16
CA SER A 488 -0.61 3.81 -27.24
C SER A 488 -1.69 2.73 -27.42
N MET A 489 -2.20 2.20 -26.31
CA MET A 489 -3.41 1.38 -26.30
C MET A 489 -4.62 2.17 -26.80
N GLN A 490 -5.28 1.68 -27.85
CA GLN A 490 -6.53 2.26 -28.34
C GLN A 490 -7.72 1.82 -27.51
N LYS A 491 -8.63 2.76 -27.28
CA LYS A 491 -9.95 2.54 -26.67
C LYS A 491 -10.84 1.81 -27.67
N THR A 492 -11.40 0.65 -27.32
CA THR A 492 -12.53 0.04 -28.07
C THR A 492 -13.67 -0.31 -27.12
N ASP A 493 -14.87 0.08 -27.53
CA ASP A 493 -16.12 -0.10 -26.82
C ASP A 493 -16.78 -1.43 -27.25
N THR A 494 -17.08 -2.31 -26.30
CA THR A 494 -17.98 -3.47 -26.52
C THR A 494 -18.87 -3.74 -25.30
N THR A 495 -20.07 -3.15 -25.32
CA THR A 495 -21.34 -3.74 -24.86
C THR A 495 -21.37 -4.47 -23.50
N LYS A 496 -21.89 -3.74 -22.49
CA LYS A 496 -22.52 -4.18 -21.23
C LYS A 496 -22.74 -5.70 -21.03
N THR A 497 -22.26 -6.20 -19.88
CA THR A 497 -23.11 -6.92 -18.92
C THR A 497 -22.95 -6.35 -17.51
N VAL A 498 -23.71 -5.29 -17.19
CA VAL A 498 -23.76 -4.77 -15.81
C VAL A 498 -24.72 -5.66 -15.01
N TYR A 499 -24.18 -6.64 -14.28
CA TYR A 499 -24.96 -7.44 -13.33
C TYR A 499 -24.74 -6.92 -11.91
N THR A 500 -25.77 -6.32 -11.32
CA THR A 500 -25.77 -5.82 -9.93
C THR A 500 -26.61 -6.72 -9.04
N GLY A 501 -26.03 -7.84 -8.63
CA GLY A 501 -26.51 -8.56 -7.45
C GLY A 501 -26.16 -7.82 -6.15
N PRO A 502 -26.49 -8.39 -4.98
CA PRO A 502 -25.89 -8.01 -3.71
C PRO A 502 -24.35 -7.95 -3.81
N THR A 503 -23.72 -7.01 -3.11
CA THR A 503 -22.25 -6.92 -2.98
C THR A 503 -21.81 -7.33 -1.58
N PHE A 504 -20.62 -7.92 -1.50
CA PHE A 504 -19.88 -8.19 -0.28
C PHE A 504 -18.76 -7.16 -0.20
N GLU A 505 -18.66 -6.45 0.92
CA GLU A 505 -17.57 -5.50 1.15
C GLU A 505 -16.34 -6.27 1.68
N THR A 506 -15.20 -6.06 1.05
CA THR A 506 -13.94 -6.80 1.28
C THR A 506 -12.79 -6.07 0.57
N ASP A 507 -11.58 -6.20 1.11
CA ASP A 507 -10.34 -5.70 0.48
C ASP A 507 -9.93 -6.50 -0.77
N ILE A 508 -10.57 -7.65 -1.04
CA ILE A 508 -10.38 -8.39 -2.30
C ILE A 508 -10.73 -7.48 -3.47
N ASP A 509 -9.74 -7.24 -4.34
CA ASP A 509 -9.84 -6.33 -5.47
C ASP A 509 -10.97 -6.66 -6.46
N ALA A 510 -11.11 -7.95 -6.82
CA ALA A 510 -12.15 -8.44 -7.70
C ALA A 510 -12.64 -9.83 -7.28
N TYR A 511 -13.96 -10.06 -7.37
CA TYR A 511 -14.53 -11.39 -7.16
C TYR A 511 -15.77 -11.63 -8.04
N THR A 512 -16.10 -12.88 -8.27
CA THR A 512 -17.40 -13.30 -8.82
C THR A 512 -17.96 -14.51 -8.08
N ILE A 513 -19.27 -14.52 -7.87
CA ILE A 513 -20.06 -15.63 -7.31
C ILE A 513 -21.00 -16.08 -8.41
N TYR A 514 -20.91 -17.35 -8.78
CA TYR A 514 -21.59 -17.91 -9.94
C TYR A 514 -22.37 -19.16 -9.58
N ASP A 515 -23.68 -19.20 -9.90
CA ASP A 515 -24.53 -20.37 -9.71
C ASP A 515 -24.28 -21.39 -10.84
N VAL A 516 -23.79 -22.57 -10.45
CA VAL A 516 -23.40 -23.63 -11.38
C VAL A 516 -24.60 -24.21 -12.13
N LYS A 517 -25.80 -24.20 -11.53
CA LYS A 517 -27.01 -24.82 -12.06
C LYS A 517 -27.78 -23.88 -12.99
N THR A 518 -27.89 -22.60 -12.66
CA THR A 518 -28.60 -21.62 -13.49
C THR A 518 -27.73 -20.98 -14.55
N ASP A 519 -26.41 -21.16 -14.50
CA ASP A 519 -25.44 -20.53 -15.42
C ASP A 519 -25.47 -19.00 -15.33
N THR A 520 -25.49 -18.47 -14.09
CA THR A 520 -25.63 -17.03 -13.82
C THR A 520 -24.69 -16.57 -12.73
N ILE A 521 -24.03 -15.42 -12.97
CA ILE A 521 -23.41 -14.63 -11.90
C ILE A 521 -24.52 -14.17 -10.95
N LEU A 522 -24.29 -14.33 -9.64
CA LEU A 522 -25.19 -13.92 -8.55
C LEU A 522 -24.69 -12.66 -7.83
N ALA A 523 -23.38 -12.45 -7.79
CA ALA A 523 -22.71 -11.29 -7.20
C ALA A 523 -21.32 -11.13 -7.79
N SER A 524 -20.84 -9.88 -7.87
CA SER A 524 -19.52 -9.57 -8.40
C SER A 524 -19.01 -8.21 -7.94
N LYS A 525 -17.69 -8.09 -7.76
CA LYS A 525 -16.94 -6.83 -7.62
C LYS A 525 -15.85 -6.84 -8.67
N ASN A 526 -15.76 -5.80 -9.51
CA ASN A 526 -14.70 -5.63 -10.52
C ASN A 526 -14.43 -6.88 -11.40
N ALA A 527 -15.44 -7.72 -11.63
CA ALA A 527 -15.22 -9.09 -12.11
C ALA A 527 -14.77 -9.22 -13.57
N ASP A 528 -14.91 -8.16 -14.35
CA ASP A 528 -14.42 -8.03 -15.73
C ASP A 528 -13.10 -7.22 -15.83
N VAL A 529 -12.50 -6.82 -14.69
CA VAL A 529 -11.20 -6.15 -14.68
C VAL A 529 -10.11 -7.18 -14.91
N VAL A 530 -9.28 -6.93 -15.93
CA VAL A 530 -8.13 -7.78 -16.30
C VAL A 530 -7.07 -7.73 -15.20
N ARG A 531 -6.66 -8.91 -14.70
CA ARG A 531 -5.69 -9.09 -13.62
C ARG A 531 -4.77 -10.29 -13.89
N PRO A 532 -3.53 -10.29 -13.39
CA PRO A 532 -2.66 -11.46 -13.48
C PRO A 532 -3.29 -12.66 -12.75
N LEU A 533 -3.30 -13.83 -13.41
CA LEU A 533 -3.96 -15.03 -12.87
C LEU A 533 -3.09 -15.80 -11.87
N ALA A 534 -1.76 -15.63 -11.93
CA ALA A 534 -0.81 -16.45 -11.19
C ALA A 534 -1.05 -17.96 -11.42
N SER A 535 -0.78 -18.80 -10.41
CA SER A 535 -0.95 -20.27 -10.51
C SER A 535 -2.39 -20.76 -10.77
N LEU A 536 -3.39 -19.88 -10.87
CA LEU A 536 -4.71 -20.24 -11.40
C LEU A 536 -4.63 -20.70 -12.87
N THR A 537 -3.65 -20.23 -13.64
CA THR A 537 -3.35 -20.67 -15.01
C THR A 537 -3.22 -22.19 -15.15
N LYS A 538 -2.65 -22.87 -14.15
CA LYS A 538 -2.43 -24.32 -14.16
C LYS A 538 -3.71 -25.15 -14.38
N VAL A 539 -4.87 -24.60 -14.04
CA VAL A 539 -6.17 -25.25 -14.30
C VAL A 539 -6.50 -25.28 -15.80
N MET A 540 -6.21 -24.21 -16.53
CA MET A 540 -6.35 -24.17 -17.99
C MET A 540 -5.35 -25.12 -18.65
N THR A 541 -4.09 -25.09 -18.22
CA THR A 541 -3.00 -25.93 -18.74
C THR A 541 -3.28 -27.41 -18.55
N THR A 542 -3.68 -27.83 -17.35
CA THR A 542 -4.01 -29.24 -17.07
C THR A 542 -5.32 -29.69 -17.73
N TYR A 543 -6.26 -28.77 -18.00
CA TYR A 543 -7.41 -29.06 -18.87
C TYR A 543 -6.95 -29.35 -20.29
N GLU A 544 -6.14 -28.46 -20.86
CA GLU A 544 -5.68 -28.53 -22.24
C GLU A 544 -4.83 -29.79 -22.50
N THR A 545 -3.89 -30.13 -21.61
CA THR A 545 -3.10 -31.39 -21.72
C THR A 545 -3.99 -32.64 -21.74
N ILE A 546 -5.05 -32.67 -20.91
CA ILE A 546 -6.02 -33.77 -20.91
C ILE A 546 -6.85 -33.80 -22.20
N MET A 547 -7.22 -32.64 -22.76
CA MET A 547 -7.92 -32.57 -24.04
C MET A 547 -7.06 -33.00 -25.23
N GLN A 548 -5.75 -32.74 -25.18
CA GLN A 548 -4.76 -33.23 -26.15
C GLN A 548 -4.39 -34.72 -25.95
N GLY A 549 -4.96 -35.39 -24.95
CA GLY A 549 -4.92 -36.85 -24.82
C GLY A 549 -3.87 -37.40 -23.84
N LEU A 550 -3.41 -36.58 -22.89
CA LEU A 550 -2.48 -36.97 -21.83
C LEU A 550 -2.82 -38.34 -21.21
N ARG A 551 -1.87 -39.27 -21.28
CA ARG A 551 -2.03 -40.64 -20.77
C ARG A 551 -1.64 -40.72 -19.30
N VAL A 552 -2.56 -40.35 -18.39
CA VAL A 552 -2.29 -40.23 -16.94
C VAL A 552 -1.62 -41.44 -16.24
N ASN A 553 -1.66 -42.63 -16.85
CA ASN A 553 -1.01 -43.86 -16.34
C ASN A 553 0.34 -44.19 -17.02
N THR A 554 0.97 -43.25 -17.73
CA THR A 554 2.39 -43.33 -18.15
C THR A 554 3.24 -42.37 -17.31
N ALA A 555 4.56 -42.51 -17.37
CA ALA A 555 5.51 -41.66 -16.65
C ALA A 555 6.38 -40.85 -17.61
N GLY A 556 6.60 -39.58 -17.28
CA GLY A 556 7.58 -38.70 -17.92
C GLY A 556 8.92 -38.75 -17.20
N THR A 557 10.01 -38.40 -17.91
CA THR A 557 11.35 -38.20 -17.35
C THR A 557 11.49 -36.74 -16.90
N TYR A 558 12.05 -36.47 -15.72
CA TYR A 558 12.43 -35.11 -15.37
C TYR A 558 13.77 -34.76 -16.02
N GLU A 559 13.71 -33.78 -16.92
CA GLU A 559 14.87 -33.22 -17.62
C GLU A 559 14.98 -31.73 -17.24
N ALA A 560 15.99 -31.35 -16.47
CA ALA A 560 16.05 -30.04 -15.80
C ALA A 560 16.31 -28.87 -16.75
N ALA A 561 16.75 -29.13 -17.99
CA ALA A 561 16.90 -28.09 -19.01
C ALA A 561 15.55 -27.44 -19.35
N ASP A 562 14.52 -28.26 -19.52
CA ASP A 562 13.21 -27.85 -20.05
C ASP A 562 12.18 -27.69 -18.91
N HIS A 563 12.22 -28.58 -17.92
CA HIS A 563 11.20 -28.68 -16.88
C HIS A 563 11.44 -27.82 -15.63
N LYS A 564 12.68 -27.39 -15.38
CA LYS A 564 13.04 -26.71 -14.13
C LYS A 564 12.41 -25.33 -14.04
N ALA A 565 11.57 -25.13 -13.03
CA ALA A 565 10.93 -23.85 -12.74
C ALA A 565 11.35 -23.33 -11.37
N MET A 566 11.34 -22.01 -11.21
CA MET A 566 11.57 -21.35 -9.93
C MET A 566 10.28 -21.34 -9.09
N TYR A 567 10.44 -21.12 -7.78
CA TYR A 567 9.40 -21.10 -6.74
C TYR A 567 8.74 -22.45 -6.47
N HIS A 568 8.65 -22.82 -5.18
CA HIS A 568 8.13 -24.10 -4.68
C HIS A 568 8.82 -25.32 -5.34
N TYR A 569 9.98 -25.70 -4.79
CA TYR A 569 10.81 -26.77 -5.35
C TYR A 569 10.08 -28.12 -5.42
N PHE A 570 9.91 -28.63 -6.63
CA PHE A 570 9.64 -30.04 -6.85
C PHE A 570 10.91 -30.83 -6.52
N ARG A 571 10.83 -31.72 -5.52
CA ARG A 571 11.98 -32.36 -4.87
C ARG A 571 12.48 -33.56 -5.69
N ILE A 572 13.00 -33.32 -6.88
CA ILE A 572 13.34 -34.36 -7.86
C ILE A 572 14.72 -34.14 -8.53
N THR A 573 15.33 -35.23 -8.98
CA THR A 573 16.66 -35.31 -9.59
C THR A 573 16.59 -35.66 -11.08
N GLU A 574 17.56 -35.16 -11.85
CA GLU A 574 17.72 -35.40 -13.29
C GLU A 574 17.58 -36.89 -13.67
N GLY A 575 16.68 -37.20 -14.61
CA GLY A 575 16.45 -38.55 -15.12
C GLY A 575 15.42 -39.39 -14.33
N GLU A 576 14.95 -38.93 -13.17
CA GLU A 576 13.90 -39.61 -12.41
C GLU A 576 12.56 -39.59 -13.16
N LYS A 577 11.68 -40.55 -12.86
CA LYS A 577 10.39 -40.70 -13.59
C LYS A 577 9.20 -40.66 -12.65
N ILE A 578 8.17 -39.92 -13.05
CA ILE A 578 6.94 -39.70 -12.29
C ILE A 578 5.75 -39.99 -13.19
N MET A 579 4.74 -40.68 -12.65
CA MET A 579 3.50 -40.92 -13.40
C MET A 579 2.76 -39.59 -13.60
N TYR A 580 2.19 -39.36 -14.78
CA TYR A 580 1.49 -38.10 -15.08
C TYR A 580 0.29 -37.83 -14.16
N ARG A 581 -0.36 -38.86 -13.61
CA ARG A 581 -1.35 -38.71 -12.53
C ARG A 581 -0.77 -38.07 -11.25
N ASP A 582 0.47 -38.38 -10.91
CA ASP A 582 1.11 -37.91 -9.67
C ASP A 582 1.68 -36.49 -9.90
N LEU A 583 2.04 -36.16 -11.15
CA LEU A 583 2.33 -34.79 -11.59
C LEU A 583 1.07 -33.90 -11.64
N LEU A 584 -0.09 -34.43 -12.03
CA LEU A 584 -1.37 -33.72 -11.96
C LEU A 584 -1.75 -33.40 -10.50
N ASP A 585 -1.47 -34.31 -9.58
CA ASP A 585 -1.58 -34.05 -8.13
C ASP A 585 -0.68 -32.88 -7.71
N ALA A 586 0.61 -32.95 -7.99
CA ALA A 586 1.56 -31.89 -7.63
C ALA A 586 1.26 -30.52 -8.26
N ALA A 587 0.77 -30.50 -9.51
CA ALA A 587 0.38 -29.28 -10.22
C ALA A 587 -0.87 -28.60 -9.64
N LEU A 588 -1.87 -29.39 -9.21
CA LEU A 588 -3.20 -28.87 -8.84
C LEU A 588 -3.37 -28.74 -7.33
N VAL A 589 -2.84 -29.67 -6.54
CA VAL A 589 -2.96 -29.71 -5.09
C VAL A 589 -1.96 -28.76 -4.43
N SER A 590 -0.64 -28.96 -4.61
CA SER A 590 0.38 -28.08 -4.02
C SER A 590 0.96 -27.02 -4.95
N SER A 591 0.37 -26.85 -6.14
CA SER A 591 0.61 -25.73 -7.05
C SER A 591 2.01 -25.65 -7.68
N LEU A 592 2.73 -26.77 -7.79
CA LEU A 592 4.12 -26.77 -8.24
C LEU A 592 4.25 -26.46 -9.74
N ASN A 593 5.33 -25.76 -10.12
CA ASN A 593 5.56 -25.29 -11.49
C ASN A 593 6.16 -26.38 -12.39
N THR A 594 7.21 -27.07 -11.93
CA THR A 594 7.91 -28.11 -12.71
C THR A 594 7.00 -29.25 -13.19
N PRO A 595 6.09 -29.81 -12.38
CA PRO A 595 5.14 -30.82 -12.84
C PRO A 595 4.26 -30.36 -14.01
N VAL A 596 3.95 -29.07 -14.11
CA VAL A 596 3.12 -28.52 -15.19
C VAL A 596 3.86 -28.55 -16.52
N ARG A 597 5.16 -28.19 -16.56
CA ARG A 597 5.95 -28.31 -17.79
C ARG A 597 6.10 -29.76 -18.23
N MET A 598 6.33 -30.68 -17.30
CA MET A 598 6.38 -32.13 -17.59
C MET A 598 5.06 -32.70 -18.12
N LEU A 599 3.93 -32.07 -17.80
CA LEU A 599 2.61 -32.44 -18.34
C LEU A 599 2.36 -31.83 -19.72
N VAL A 600 2.98 -30.69 -20.03
CA VAL A 600 2.95 -30.04 -21.35
C VAL A 600 3.82 -30.81 -22.34
N ASP A 601 5.09 -31.05 -22.01
CA ASP A 601 6.04 -31.85 -22.79
C ASP A 601 5.49 -33.24 -23.17
N ALA A 602 4.69 -33.84 -22.27
CA ALA A 602 4.01 -35.11 -22.50
C ALA A 602 2.98 -35.13 -23.66
N VAL A 603 2.60 -33.96 -24.20
CA VAL A 603 1.62 -33.80 -25.29
C VAL A 603 2.07 -32.85 -26.40
N GLU A 604 2.96 -31.89 -26.11
CA GLU A 604 3.51 -30.90 -27.04
C GLU A 604 4.93 -30.52 -26.60
N GLU A 605 5.92 -30.72 -27.49
CA GLU A 605 7.35 -30.50 -27.21
C GLU A 605 7.72 -28.99 -27.18
N ASP A 606 6.89 -28.13 -27.78
CA ASP A 606 7.11 -26.67 -27.85
C ASP A 606 6.14 -25.91 -26.91
N GLU A 607 6.67 -25.35 -25.81
CA GLU A 607 5.87 -24.59 -24.82
C GLU A 607 5.14 -23.38 -25.46
N ASP A 608 5.71 -22.72 -26.47
CA ASP A 608 5.07 -21.58 -27.15
C ASP A 608 3.91 -22.04 -28.04
N VAL A 609 4.00 -23.23 -28.66
CA VAL A 609 2.88 -23.86 -29.39
C VAL A 609 1.75 -24.22 -28.41
N PHE A 610 2.09 -24.75 -27.24
CA PHE A 610 1.09 -25.04 -26.21
C PHE A 610 0.44 -23.75 -25.65
N ILE A 611 1.21 -22.68 -25.44
CA ILE A 611 0.67 -21.35 -25.06
C ILE A 611 -0.27 -20.82 -26.15
N ALA A 612 0.03 -21.04 -27.43
CA ALA A 612 -0.87 -20.68 -28.53
C ALA A 612 -2.18 -21.50 -28.50
N SER A 613 -2.14 -22.78 -28.08
CA SER A 613 -3.34 -23.60 -27.91
C SER A 613 -4.20 -23.11 -26.73
N LEU A 614 -3.61 -22.73 -25.60
CA LEU A 614 -4.33 -22.13 -24.45
C LEU A 614 -5.10 -20.87 -24.86
N ASN A 615 -4.46 -19.98 -25.63
CA ASN A 615 -5.09 -18.77 -26.16
C ASN A 615 -6.17 -19.07 -27.21
N THR A 616 -5.97 -20.11 -28.03
CA THR A 616 -6.97 -20.57 -28.99
C THR A 616 -8.20 -21.09 -28.26
N GLN A 617 -8.04 -21.93 -27.23
CA GLN A 617 -9.14 -22.48 -26.45
C GLN A 617 -9.89 -21.39 -25.66
N ALA A 618 -9.18 -20.41 -25.09
CA ALA A 618 -9.79 -19.23 -24.45
C ALA A 618 -10.68 -18.44 -25.42
N LYS A 619 -10.19 -18.21 -26.64
CA LYS A 619 -10.95 -17.53 -27.71
C LYS A 619 -12.17 -18.34 -28.17
N GLU A 620 -12.07 -19.66 -28.30
CA GLU A 620 -13.21 -20.55 -28.60
C GLU A 620 -14.29 -20.51 -27.52
N TRP A 621 -13.91 -20.28 -26.26
CA TRP A 621 -14.83 -20.10 -25.14
C TRP A 621 -15.36 -18.66 -25.00
N GLY A 622 -14.91 -17.74 -25.84
CA GLY A 622 -15.34 -16.33 -25.82
C GLY A 622 -14.70 -15.50 -24.70
N LEU A 623 -13.59 -15.97 -24.11
CA LEU A 623 -12.88 -15.31 -23.00
C LEU A 623 -12.01 -14.16 -23.52
N ASN A 624 -12.67 -13.12 -24.03
CA ASN A 624 -12.04 -12.01 -24.77
C ASN A 624 -11.06 -11.18 -23.93
N ASN A 625 -11.09 -11.31 -22.60
CA ASN A 625 -10.25 -10.56 -21.67
C ASN A 625 -9.17 -11.45 -21.01
N THR A 626 -8.98 -12.68 -21.51
CA THR A 626 -8.02 -13.66 -21.01
C THR A 626 -6.91 -13.90 -22.03
N HIS A 627 -5.66 -13.85 -21.57
CA HIS A 627 -4.47 -14.08 -22.41
C HIS A 627 -3.39 -14.81 -21.62
N PHE A 628 -2.88 -15.90 -22.19
CA PHE A 628 -1.83 -16.72 -21.60
C PHE A 628 -0.47 -16.40 -22.23
N THR A 629 0.54 -16.21 -21.40
CA THR A 629 1.95 -15.98 -21.79
C THR A 629 2.91 -16.96 -21.12
N SER A 630 2.45 -17.85 -20.25
CA SER A 630 3.17 -19.03 -19.77
C SER A 630 2.20 -20.16 -19.43
N VAL A 631 2.71 -21.38 -19.35
CA VAL A 631 1.91 -22.57 -18.99
C VAL A 631 1.69 -22.74 -17.49
N THR A 632 2.46 -22.09 -16.61
CA THR A 632 2.28 -22.22 -15.15
C THR A 632 1.67 -20.98 -14.49
N GLY A 633 1.64 -19.84 -15.19
CA GLY A 633 1.20 -18.56 -14.64
C GLY A 633 2.26 -17.85 -13.78
N GLU A 634 3.55 -18.12 -14.00
CA GLU A 634 4.67 -17.43 -13.35
C GLU A 634 5.00 -16.07 -13.95
N ARG A 635 4.34 -15.70 -15.07
CA ARG A 635 4.44 -14.38 -15.72
C ARG A 635 3.18 -13.57 -15.40
N GLU A 636 3.37 -12.36 -14.90
CA GLU A 636 2.34 -11.37 -14.61
C GLU A 636 1.53 -10.96 -15.85
N THR A 637 2.13 -11.10 -17.03
CA THR A 637 1.47 -10.91 -18.34
C THR A 637 0.46 -12.01 -18.69
N THR A 638 0.39 -13.10 -17.93
CA THR A 638 -0.68 -14.09 -18.03
C THR A 638 -1.89 -13.61 -17.22
N VAL A 639 -2.90 -13.12 -17.93
CA VAL A 639 -4.01 -12.35 -17.36
C VAL A 639 -5.38 -12.92 -17.73
N GLY A 640 -6.38 -12.56 -16.93
CA GLY A 640 -7.79 -12.85 -17.17
C GLY A 640 -8.67 -12.04 -16.24
N THR A 641 -9.97 -12.34 -16.22
CA THR A 641 -10.96 -11.69 -15.35
C THR A 641 -11.57 -12.71 -14.39
N ALA A 642 -12.21 -12.26 -13.30
CA ALA A 642 -12.88 -13.19 -12.39
C ALA A 642 -14.05 -13.93 -13.07
N ASN A 643 -14.75 -13.25 -13.99
CA ASN A 643 -15.83 -13.85 -14.79
C ASN A 643 -15.31 -14.85 -15.83
N ASP A 644 -14.29 -14.50 -16.62
CA ASP A 644 -13.67 -15.41 -17.58
C ASP A 644 -13.12 -16.65 -16.86
N TYR A 645 -12.43 -16.43 -15.73
CA TYR A 645 -11.84 -17.51 -14.96
C TYR A 645 -12.88 -18.40 -14.27
N ALA A 646 -14.05 -17.88 -13.86
CA ALA A 646 -15.15 -18.72 -13.38
C ALA A 646 -15.62 -19.73 -14.45
N TYR A 647 -15.58 -19.35 -15.73
CA TYR A 647 -15.89 -20.26 -16.84
C TYR A 647 -14.79 -21.32 -17.03
N ILE A 648 -13.51 -20.94 -16.99
CA ILE A 648 -12.37 -21.89 -17.00
C ILE A 648 -12.50 -22.90 -15.86
N PHE A 649 -12.74 -22.41 -14.64
CA PHE A 649 -12.87 -23.25 -13.46
C PHE A 649 -14.11 -24.16 -13.52
N LYS A 650 -15.23 -23.69 -14.11
CA LYS A 650 -16.40 -24.53 -14.43
C LYS A 650 -16.03 -25.68 -15.37
N LYS A 651 -15.31 -25.40 -16.47
CA LYS A 651 -14.88 -26.43 -17.44
C LYS A 651 -14.03 -27.50 -16.77
N ALA A 652 -13.04 -27.09 -15.99
CA ALA A 652 -12.18 -27.99 -15.23
C ALA A 652 -12.95 -28.84 -14.20
N MET A 653 -13.84 -28.23 -13.42
CA MET A 653 -14.64 -28.95 -12.41
C MET A 653 -15.69 -29.89 -13.00
N PHE A 654 -16.09 -29.71 -14.25
CA PHE A 654 -16.96 -30.65 -14.98
C PHE A 654 -16.18 -31.72 -15.75
N GLN A 655 -14.87 -31.55 -15.93
CA GLN A 655 -13.97 -32.57 -16.43
C GLN A 655 -13.69 -33.57 -15.28
N LYS A 656 -14.16 -34.82 -15.44
CA LYS A 656 -14.17 -35.84 -14.36
C LYS A 656 -12.77 -36.15 -13.79
N THR A 657 -11.75 -36.16 -14.64
CA THR A 657 -10.35 -36.38 -14.26
C THR A 657 -9.85 -35.22 -13.40
N LEU A 658 -9.93 -33.97 -13.89
CA LEU A 658 -9.49 -32.78 -13.14
C LEU A 658 -10.21 -32.60 -11.81
N LYS A 659 -11.54 -32.81 -11.77
CA LYS A 659 -12.29 -32.75 -10.52
C LYS A 659 -11.71 -33.69 -9.45
N SER A 660 -11.18 -34.85 -9.84
CA SER A 660 -10.58 -35.80 -8.88
C SER A 660 -9.22 -35.36 -8.31
N TYR A 661 -8.55 -34.38 -8.94
CA TYR A 661 -7.32 -33.76 -8.44
C TYR A 661 -7.62 -32.49 -7.63
N LEU A 662 -8.40 -31.57 -8.21
CA LEU A 662 -8.80 -30.29 -7.59
C LEU A 662 -9.56 -30.44 -6.25
N SER A 663 -10.09 -31.63 -5.95
CA SER A 663 -10.87 -31.93 -4.75
C SER A 663 -10.10 -32.61 -3.61
N LYS A 664 -8.81 -32.92 -3.81
CA LYS A 664 -7.97 -33.57 -2.78
C LYS A 664 -7.52 -32.56 -1.74
N THR A 665 -7.43 -33.00 -0.48
CA THR A 665 -6.81 -32.21 0.60
C THR A 665 -5.29 -32.43 0.66
N TYR A 666 -4.79 -33.52 0.08
CA TYR A 666 -3.43 -34.02 0.18
C TYR A 666 -3.17 -35.05 -0.92
N TYR A 667 -1.92 -35.25 -1.30
CA TYR A 667 -1.48 -36.39 -2.10
C TYR A 667 -0.17 -36.97 -1.59
N ALA A 668 0.07 -38.24 -1.92
CA ALA A 668 1.36 -38.90 -1.77
C ALA A 668 1.58 -39.87 -2.93
N TYR A 669 2.82 -40.00 -3.39
CA TYR A 669 3.20 -40.90 -4.47
C TYR A 669 4.62 -41.45 -4.28
N ASP A 670 4.91 -42.51 -5.03
CA ASP A 670 6.24 -43.08 -5.19
C ASP A 670 6.71 -42.84 -6.63
N GLU A 671 7.97 -42.43 -6.82
CA GLU A 671 8.57 -42.32 -8.14
C GLU A 671 8.53 -43.66 -8.91
N ALA A 672 8.27 -43.56 -10.21
CA ALA A 672 8.32 -44.68 -11.14
C ALA A 672 9.78 -45.09 -11.45
N LEU A 673 10.72 -44.15 -11.35
CA LEU A 673 12.16 -44.38 -11.30
C LEU A 673 12.79 -43.40 -10.31
N ASP A 674 13.34 -43.94 -9.24
CA ASP A 674 14.12 -43.27 -8.19
C ASP A 674 15.62 -43.43 -8.51
N ILE A 675 16.39 -42.34 -8.40
CA ILE A 675 17.83 -42.29 -8.67
C ILE A 675 18.60 -41.83 -7.41
N ASP A 676 18.05 -40.88 -6.64
CA ASP A 676 18.74 -40.27 -5.49
C ASP A 676 18.48 -40.97 -4.14
N GLY A 677 17.55 -41.92 -4.09
CA GLY A 677 17.15 -42.68 -2.91
C GLY A 677 15.98 -42.09 -2.11
N LYS A 678 15.29 -41.04 -2.63
CA LYS A 678 14.18 -40.35 -1.96
C LYS A 678 12.81 -40.58 -2.61
N LYS A 679 12.62 -41.74 -3.24
CA LYS A 679 11.38 -42.24 -3.88
C LYS A 679 10.01 -41.67 -3.46
N HIS A 680 9.76 -41.45 -2.16
CA HIS A 680 8.44 -41.17 -1.62
C HIS A 680 8.20 -39.67 -1.39
N HIS A 681 7.15 -39.14 -2.01
CA HIS A 681 6.78 -37.73 -1.97
C HIS A 681 5.37 -37.52 -1.46
N TYR A 682 5.16 -36.39 -0.78
CA TYR A 682 3.84 -35.93 -0.40
C TYR A 682 3.77 -34.41 -0.27
N ASP A 683 2.55 -33.89 -0.38
CA ASP A 683 2.24 -32.49 -0.08
C ASP A 683 0.73 -32.29 0.20
N TYR A 684 0.41 -31.18 0.85
CA TYR A 684 -0.95 -30.78 1.20
C TYR A 684 -1.55 -29.82 0.16
N HIS A 685 -2.87 -29.66 0.15
CA HIS A 685 -3.50 -28.71 -0.76
C HIS A 685 -3.12 -27.28 -0.35
N SER A 686 -2.71 -26.48 -1.33
CA SER A 686 -2.28 -25.09 -1.14
C SER A 686 -3.39 -24.14 -0.67
N ASN A 687 -4.59 -24.64 -0.37
CA ASN A 687 -5.73 -23.92 0.20
C ASN A 687 -6.11 -24.61 1.51
N GLU A 688 -5.74 -24.00 2.63
CA GLU A 688 -5.90 -24.55 3.98
C GLU A 688 -7.39 -24.72 4.37
N LEU A 689 -8.33 -24.06 3.67
CA LEU A 689 -9.77 -24.25 3.88
C LEU A 689 -10.26 -25.67 3.55
N LEU A 690 -9.56 -26.42 2.69
CA LEU A 690 -9.94 -27.79 2.33
C LEU A 690 -9.79 -28.78 3.49
N GLU A 691 -8.98 -28.46 4.50
CA GLU A 691 -8.77 -29.30 5.69
C GLU A 691 -9.74 -28.96 6.83
N ARG A 692 -10.45 -27.83 6.75
CA ARG A 692 -11.37 -27.36 7.80
C ARG A 692 -12.67 -28.16 7.82
N THR A 693 -12.96 -28.78 8.96
CA THR A 693 -14.20 -29.53 9.21
C THR A 693 -15.36 -28.67 9.73
N ASP A 694 -15.13 -27.39 10.02
CA ASP A 694 -16.09 -26.46 10.64
C ASP A 694 -16.76 -25.48 9.64
N LEU A 695 -16.48 -25.63 8.35
CA LEU A 695 -17.05 -24.77 7.31
C LEU A 695 -18.56 -25.05 7.12
N PRO A 696 -19.40 -24.00 6.96
CA PRO A 696 -20.83 -24.16 6.69
C PRO A 696 -21.13 -24.55 5.22
N TYR A 697 -20.08 -24.86 4.44
CA TYR A 697 -20.12 -25.32 3.06
C TYR A 697 -19.07 -26.41 2.85
N LYS A 698 -19.27 -27.26 1.84
CA LYS A 698 -18.28 -28.24 1.41
C LYS A 698 -17.54 -27.70 0.18
N ILE A 699 -16.21 -27.67 0.22
CA ILE A 699 -15.41 -27.40 -0.98
C ILE A 699 -15.42 -28.67 -1.85
N GLU A 700 -15.85 -28.53 -3.11
CA GLU A 700 -15.85 -29.60 -4.12
C GLU A 700 -14.59 -29.59 -4.97
N GLY A 701 -13.87 -28.48 -5.00
CA GLY A 701 -12.53 -28.36 -5.56
C GLY A 701 -12.01 -26.93 -5.50
N SER A 702 -10.69 -26.74 -5.51
CA SER A 702 -10.06 -25.42 -5.37
C SER A 702 -8.76 -25.31 -6.17
N LYS A 703 -8.33 -24.06 -6.43
CA LYS A 703 -6.96 -23.73 -6.84
C LYS A 703 -6.56 -22.38 -6.23
N THR A 704 -5.33 -22.28 -5.72
CA THR A 704 -4.71 -21.00 -5.34
C THR A 704 -3.82 -20.44 -6.44
N GLY A 705 -3.64 -19.12 -6.42
CA GLY A 705 -2.60 -18.41 -7.15
C GLY A 705 -1.99 -17.30 -6.29
N TYR A 706 -0.71 -17.06 -6.43
CA TYR A 706 -0.06 -15.87 -5.89
C TYR A 706 1.08 -15.46 -6.79
N LEU A 707 1.06 -14.20 -7.20
CA LEU A 707 2.19 -13.41 -7.62
C LEU A 707 2.13 -12.09 -6.82
N PRO A 708 3.27 -11.49 -6.51
CA PRO A 708 3.39 -10.07 -6.18
C PRO A 708 2.42 -9.15 -6.94
N GLU A 709 2.37 -9.26 -8.27
CA GLU A 709 1.56 -8.43 -9.17
C GLU A 709 0.07 -8.82 -9.18
N SER A 710 -0.27 -10.05 -8.75
CA SER A 710 -1.67 -10.52 -8.74
C SER A 710 -2.39 -10.31 -7.42
N GLY A 711 -1.66 -10.09 -6.31
CA GLY A 711 -2.16 -10.38 -4.97
C GLY A 711 -2.45 -11.87 -4.78
N ALA A 712 -3.09 -12.25 -3.67
CA ALA A 712 -3.54 -13.63 -3.49
C ALA A 712 -4.85 -13.88 -4.27
N ASN A 713 -4.80 -14.89 -5.14
CA ASN A 713 -5.90 -15.36 -5.97
C ASN A 713 -6.41 -16.70 -5.44
N LEU A 714 -7.73 -16.91 -5.47
CA LEU A 714 -8.35 -18.17 -5.06
C LEU A 714 -9.56 -18.49 -5.95
N ALA A 715 -9.64 -19.75 -6.35
CA ALA A 715 -10.79 -20.34 -7.01
C ALA A 715 -11.33 -21.47 -6.15
N MET A 716 -12.64 -21.51 -5.95
CA MET A 716 -13.34 -22.59 -5.26
C MET A 716 -14.65 -22.92 -5.96
N MET A 717 -14.98 -24.21 -6.05
CA MET A 717 -16.35 -24.66 -6.25
C MET A 717 -16.83 -25.22 -4.92
N ILE A 718 -17.97 -24.76 -4.42
CA ILE A 718 -18.51 -25.12 -3.12
C ILE A 718 -19.95 -25.61 -3.24
N THR A 719 -20.33 -26.61 -2.43
CA THR A 719 -21.71 -27.08 -2.26
C THR A 719 -22.25 -26.59 -0.92
N ARG A 720 -23.43 -25.98 -0.93
CA ARG A 720 -24.19 -25.67 0.30
C ARG A 720 -24.92 -26.92 0.80
N PRO A 721 -24.69 -27.40 2.04
CA PRO A 721 -25.28 -28.65 2.54
C PRO A 721 -26.82 -28.62 2.70
N SER A 722 -27.41 -27.44 2.93
CA SER A 722 -28.85 -27.33 3.24
C SER A 722 -29.79 -27.61 2.07
N ASP A 723 -29.34 -27.36 0.83
CA ASP A 723 -30.14 -27.54 -0.39
C ASP A 723 -29.36 -28.13 -1.58
N GLY A 724 -28.07 -28.40 -1.42
CA GLY A 724 -27.21 -28.95 -2.47
C GLY A 724 -26.87 -27.98 -3.59
N LYS A 725 -27.17 -26.66 -3.46
CA LYS A 725 -26.74 -25.67 -4.46
C LYS A 725 -25.22 -25.62 -4.56
N GLN A 726 -24.72 -25.41 -5.77
CA GLN A 726 -23.30 -25.31 -6.05
C GLN A 726 -22.95 -23.94 -6.60
N PHE A 727 -21.90 -23.35 -6.04
CA PHE A 727 -21.41 -22.03 -6.41
C PHE A 727 -19.94 -22.14 -6.84
N ILE A 728 -19.55 -21.38 -7.86
CA ILE A 728 -18.14 -21.07 -8.12
C ILE A 728 -17.87 -19.69 -7.53
N VAL A 729 -16.78 -19.60 -6.77
CA VAL A 729 -16.30 -18.38 -6.14
C VAL A 729 -14.87 -18.16 -6.59
N ILE A 730 -14.65 -17.08 -7.35
CA ILE A 730 -13.33 -16.64 -7.78
C ILE A 730 -13.03 -15.31 -7.09
N THR A 731 -11.85 -15.19 -6.50
CA THR A 731 -11.31 -13.97 -5.91
C THR A 731 -9.93 -13.70 -6.50
N LEU A 732 -9.70 -12.49 -7.02
CA LEU A 732 -8.44 -12.04 -7.59
C LEU A 732 -7.98 -10.78 -6.85
N GLY A 733 -6.69 -10.68 -6.54
CA GLY A 733 -6.12 -9.50 -5.86
C GLY A 733 -6.57 -9.31 -4.41
N ASN A 734 -6.51 -10.35 -3.58
CA ASN A 734 -6.46 -10.11 -2.13
C ASN A 734 -5.07 -9.49 -1.80
N PRO A 735 -4.98 -8.25 -1.30
CA PRO A 735 -3.71 -7.56 -1.08
C PRO A 735 -2.93 -8.12 0.12
N GLU A 736 -3.61 -8.74 1.09
CA GLU A 736 -3.00 -9.31 2.28
C GLU A 736 -2.81 -10.83 2.13
N ILE A 737 -1.58 -11.25 1.79
CA ILE A 737 -1.23 -12.67 1.67
C ILE A 737 -1.47 -13.46 2.97
N THR A 738 -1.46 -12.79 4.13
CA THR A 738 -1.80 -13.35 5.45
C THR A 738 -3.30 -13.66 5.59
N LYS A 739 -4.18 -12.86 4.97
CA LYS A 739 -5.65 -13.06 4.96
C LYS A 739 -6.15 -13.81 3.72
N ARG A 740 -5.25 -14.45 2.96
CA ARG A 740 -5.55 -15.14 1.67
C ARG A 740 -6.70 -16.15 1.71
N PHE A 741 -7.06 -16.66 2.89
CA PHE A 741 -8.18 -17.59 3.11
C PHE A 741 -9.31 -17.04 3.98
N GLU A 742 -9.06 -15.99 4.77
CA GLU A 742 -10.07 -15.39 5.65
C GLU A 742 -11.12 -14.62 4.85
N GLU A 743 -10.68 -13.71 3.97
CA GLU A 743 -11.57 -12.90 3.13
C GLU A 743 -12.40 -13.78 2.16
N PRO A 744 -11.84 -14.80 1.48
CA PRO A 744 -12.66 -15.71 0.69
C PRO A 744 -13.60 -16.61 1.51
N ASP A 745 -13.24 -17.07 2.71
CA ASP A 745 -14.18 -17.79 3.59
C ASP A 745 -15.35 -16.89 3.99
N ALA A 746 -15.08 -15.63 4.34
CA ALA A 746 -16.12 -14.64 4.66
C ALA A 746 -17.05 -14.38 3.46
N LEU A 747 -16.49 -14.21 2.25
CA LEU A 747 -17.25 -14.07 1.01
C LEU A 747 -18.13 -15.30 0.72
N VAL A 748 -17.61 -16.52 0.86
CA VAL A 748 -18.41 -17.75 0.67
C VAL A 748 -19.53 -17.83 1.71
N ARG A 749 -19.24 -17.57 3.00
CA ARG A 749 -20.22 -17.56 4.10
C ARG A 749 -21.35 -16.58 3.84
N TRP A 750 -21.03 -15.40 3.31
CA TRP A 750 -22.02 -14.42 2.88
C TRP A 750 -22.84 -14.92 1.68
N ALA A 751 -22.20 -15.48 0.66
CA ALA A 751 -22.88 -15.97 -0.55
C ALA A 751 -23.90 -17.08 -0.20
N ILE A 752 -23.49 -18.11 0.55
CA ILE A 752 -24.38 -19.21 0.96
C ILE A 752 -25.49 -18.82 1.94
N LYS A 753 -25.43 -17.60 2.51
CA LYS A 753 -26.49 -17.02 3.35
C LYS A 753 -27.46 -16.17 2.53
N THR A 754 -27.00 -15.64 1.39
CA THR A 754 -27.72 -14.64 0.59
C THR A 754 -28.52 -15.25 -0.56
N PHE A 755 -28.04 -16.34 -1.17
CA PHE A 755 -28.64 -17.01 -2.35
C PHE A 755 -28.87 -18.48 -2.08
#